data_AF-A0A2D2AW66-F1
#
_entry.id   AF-A0A2D2AW66-F1
#
_cell.length_a   1.000
_cell.length_b   1.000
_cell.length_c   1.000
_cell.angle_alpha   90.00
_cell.angle_beta   90.00
_cell.angle_gamma   90.00
#
_symmetry.space_group_name_H-M   'P 1'
#
loop_
_entity.id
_entity.type
_entity.pdbx_description
1 polymer ?
#
loop_
_entity_poly.entity_id
_entity_poly.type
_entity_poly.pdbx_seq_one_letter_code
_entity_poly.pdbx_strand_id
1 'polypeptide(L)'
;MARFTGSYRQIAGAASALALAAVAFQAQAETRYDYVVLTSGAPSGDMTVTVDGSKRTSAYRFNDRGRGSESRAEVVLGADLIPVRMTVEGLNYMKLPISERFTRQGGQASWIASDAKGATRGPGYYMPNEATSEDLAMLARALMRAPGRELPLLPGGRAKLEHLLDRQEPVAGGGTRKISLYAVSGLMFSPSPVWLDEQGELVLEGSAWTFTVRKDFVDRAKVLADAQAAALDARDIARAPQLGRRPGKPVAFRSVALFDSEAKVLRRDMTVVVEGQRIVSAGPAATVAIPAGAEIVDGAGKTLLPGFWDMHAHLLFNYEGPLNLAAGVTSTRDLGNTLDELALRKKRFDSGELVGPRVVRAGFIDGPGPLSGPIKVQASTPDEIRTIIRDYAAKGMTQIKLYSSLDPKLVPVAAAEAHRLGLRLSGHVPAGMTLRDAVDAGYDEVQHLNFVALNFMPPEINAKTNGITRITAIAEHAWELDPGDQRTRDFIAYLRDRGVAVDPTFSLYENSLLGRVGEPAPAQAAVSDRLPAVLRRMTYGGGLARTPEEQKRNALSFQRMQQLLAALHRGGVALVPGTDQMAGFTYQRELELYAEAGIPTVDVLHMATFGSAKVAGLDATLGSIRPGKLADMVLVDGDPTVRMSDVRKVALVIKDGVLFTPAPLLAEVGVQAPAAR
;
A
#
# COMPACT_ATOMS: atom_id res chain seq x y z
N MET A 1 -100.97 14.69 31.06
CA MET A 1 -100.77 13.68 32.11
C MET A 1 -100.93 12.30 31.48
N ALA A 2 -99.83 11.67 31.05
CA ALA A 2 -99.18 10.52 31.70
C ALA A 2 -100.08 9.25 31.69
N ARG A 3 -100.01 8.39 30.66
CA ARG A 3 -99.09 7.23 30.43
C ARG A 3 -99.12 6.23 31.58
N PHE A 4 -99.84 5.10 31.48
CA PHE A 4 -99.68 3.87 30.67
C PHE A 4 -98.73 2.81 31.24
N THR A 5 -99.33 1.63 31.30
CA THR A 5 -99.09 0.38 32.01
C THR A 5 -98.22 -0.63 31.24
N GLY A 6 -97.68 -1.62 31.97
CA GLY A 6 -97.75 -3.01 31.52
C GLY A 6 -96.46 -3.84 31.55
N SER A 7 -96.32 -4.68 32.60
CA SER A 7 -96.20 -6.16 32.60
C SER A 7 -95.61 -6.91 31.38
N TYR A 8 -94.90 -8.05 31.43
CA TYR A 8 -94.28 -8.93 32.45
C TYR A 8 -93.54 -10.07 31.66
N ARG A 9 -92.54 -10.74 32.29
CA ARG A 9 -92.03 -12.14 32.10
C ARG A 9 -90.63 -12.40 31.50
N GLN A 10 -89.77 -12.88 32.43
CA GLN A 10 -88.99 -14.15 32.48
C GLN A 10 -87.72 -14.41 31.62
N ILE A 11 -86.60 -14.50 32.37
CA ILE A 11 -85.58 -15.59 32.51
C ILE A 11 -84.75 -16.02 31.28
N ALA A 12 -83.44 -15.71 31.31
CA ALA A 12 -82.28 -16.64 31.36
C ALA A 12 -81.02 -15.95 30.80
N GLY A 13 -79.86 -16.27 31.38
CA GLY A 13 -78.64 -15.47 31.31
C GLY A 13 -77.80 -15.55 30.04
N ALA A 14 -76.86 -14.61 29.93
CA ALA A 14 -75.69 -14.69 29.07
C ALA A 14 -74.53 -13.89 29.70
N ALA A 15 -73.36 -14.48 29.65
CA ALA A 15 -72.12 -14.06 30.28
C ALA A 15 -71.25 -13.18 29.37
N SER A 16 -70.26 -12.56 30.02
CA SER A 16 -68.95 -12.16 29.50
C SER A 16 -68.83 -10.82 28.76
N ALA A 17 -68.21 -9.85 29.46
CA ALA A 17 -67.55 -8.70 28.87
C ALA A 17 -66.03 -8.85 29.03
N LEU A 18 -65.31 -8.97 27.91
CA LEU A 18 -63.86 -8.83 27.84
C LEU A 18 -63.57 -8.00 26.60
N ALA A 19 -63.21 -6.73 26.81
CA ALA A 19 -62.86 -5.79 25.77
C ALA A 19 -61.43 -6.08 25.27
N LEU A 20 -61.31 -6.45 23.99
CA LEU A 20 -60.03 -6.42 23.28
C LEU A 20 -59.73 -4.99 22.83
N ALA A 21 -58.64 -4.41 23.34
CA ALA A 21 -57.96 -3.32 22.66
C ALA A 21 -57.06 -3.91 21.57
N ALA A 22 -57.47 -3.80 20.31
CA ALA A 22 -56.64 -4.15 19.17
C ALA A 22 -55.56 -3.08 18.97
N VAL A 23 -54.31 -3.40 19.31
CA VAL A 23 -53.14 -2.63 18.87
C VAL A 23 -52.87 -3.05 17.43
N ALA A 24 -53.17 -2.17 16.47
CA ALA A 24 -52.81 -2.36 15.08
C ALA A 24 -51.28 -2.24 14.95
N PHE A 25 -50.59 -3.35 14.69
CA PHE A 25 -49.23 -3.33 14.17
C PHE A 25 -49.29 -2.81 12.74
N GLN A 26 -48.86 -1.56 12.51
CA GLN A 26 -48.49 -1.13 11.16
C GLN A 26 -47.21 -1.88 10.78
N ALA A 27 -47.30 -2.77 9.79
CA ALA A 27 -46.12 -3.33 9.14
C ALA A 27 -45.32 -2.18 8.54
N GLN A 28 -44.06 -2.03 8.95
CA GLN A 28 -43.15 -1.05 8.38
C GLN A 28 -42.91 -1.45 6.91
N ALA A 29 -43.18 -0.56 5.96
CA ALA A 29 -43.05 -0.88 4.55
C ALA A 29 -41.59 -1.18 4.18
N GLU A 30 -41.37 -2.27 3.43
CA GLU A 30 -40.08 -2.61 2.85
C GLU A 30 -39.56 -1.43 2.01
N THR A 31 -38.34 -0.96 2.28
CA THR A 31 -37.71 0.12 1.52
C THR A 31 -36.64 -0.45 0.60
N ARG A 32 -36.65 -0.03 -0.68
CA ARG A 32 -35.69 -0.47 -1.69
C ARG A 32 -34.86 0.69 -2.22
N TYR A 33 -33.56 0.45 -2.36
CA TYR A 33 -32.58 1.35 -2.97
C TYR A 33 -31.92 0.65 -4.17
N ASP A 34 -31.84 1.34 -5.30
CA ASP A 34 -31.16 0.87 -6.50
C ASP A 34 -29.90 1.71 -6.76
N TYR A 35 -28.81 1.04 -7.12
CA TYR A 35 -27.51 1.64 -7.36
C TYR A 35 -26.94 1.16 -8.70
N VAL A 36 -26.12 1.99 -9.31
CA VAL A 36 -25.35 1.68 -10.52
C VAL A 36 -23.88 1.62 -10.15
N VAL A 37 -23.18 0.57 -10.59
CA VAL A 37 -21.72 0.49 -10.52
C VAL A 37 -21.17 1.12 -11.79
N LEU A 38 -20.43 2.22 -11.68
CA LEU A 38 -19.77 2.86 -12.80
C LEU A 38 -18.28 2.54 -12.79
N THR A 39 -17.71 2.23 -13.95
CA THR A 39 -16.27 2.12 -14.18
C THR A 39 -15.86 3.08 -15.27
N SER A 40 -14.89 3.95 -14.99
CA SER A 40 -14.53 5.07 -15.90
C SER A 40 -15.74 5.88 -16.38
N GLY A 41 -16.74 6.06 -15.49
CA GLY A 41 -17.98 6.79 -15.78
C GLY A 41 -19.05 6.00 -16.55
N ALA A 42 -18.77 4.79 -17.02
CA ALA A 42 -19.73 3.96 -17.75
C ALA A 42 -20.33 2.87 -16.84
N PRO A 43 -21.63 2.54 -16.97
CA PRO A 43 -22.24 1.43 -16.24
C PRO A 43 -21.52 0.10 -16.51
N SER A 44 -21.10 -0.57 -15.44
CA SER A 44 -20.40 -1.86 -15.46
C SER A 44 -21.03 -2.88 -14.50
N GLY A 45 -22.16 -2.54 -13.88
CA GLY A 45 -22.81 -3.35 -12.87
C GLY A 45 -23.90 -2.60 -12.12
N ASP A 46 -24.45 -3.26 -11.10
CA ASP A 46 -25.55 -2.75 -10.29
C ASP A 46 -25.49 -3.31 -8.87
N MET A 47 -26.11 -2.58 -7.94
CA MET A 47 -26.40 -3.08 -6.61
C MET A 47 -27.84 -2.74 -6.24
N THR A 48 -28.56 -3.67 -5.62
CA THR A 48 -29.86 -3.40 -5.00
C THR A 48 -29.76 -3.67 -3.51
N VAL A 49 -30.41 -2.83 -2.71
CA VAL A 49 -30.51 -3.00 -1.26
C VAL A 49 -31.98 -2.91 -0.85
N THR A 50 -32.46 -3.93 -0.17
CA THR A 50 -33.78 -3.98 0.47
C THR A 50 -33.60 -3.88 1.99
N VAL A 51 -34.42 -3.06 2.64
CA VAL A 51 -34.45 -2.87 4.08
C VAL A 51 -35.84 -3.22 4.61
N ASP A 52 -35.89 -4.16 5.55
CA ASP A 52 -37.09 -4.60 6.26
C ASP A 52 -36.78 -4.67 7.77
N GLY A 53 -37.19 -3.64 8.52
CA GLY A 53 -36.84 -3.49 9.93
C GLY A 53 -35.33 -3.51 10.16
N SER A 54 -34.84 -4.51 10.91
CA SER A 54 -33.41 -4.71 11.19
C SER A 54 -32.68 -5.59 10.15
N LYS A 55 -33.41 -6.12 9.17
CA LYS A 55 -32.89 -6.97 8.11
C LYS A 55 -32.56 -6.13 6.87
N ARG A 56 -31.38 -6.37 6.30
CA ARG A 56 -30.92 -5.76 5.05
C ARG A 56 -30.48 -6.86 4.10
N THR A 57 -30.96 -6.82 2.86
CA THR A 57 -30.59 -7.76 1.81
C THR A 57 -29.98 -6.98 0.66
N SER A 58 -28.79 -7.39 0.20
CA SER A 58 -28.15 -6.78 -0.97
C SER A 58 -27.88 -7.80 -2.07
N ALA A 59 -27.97 -7.36 -3.32
CA ALA A 59 -27.46 -8.09 -4.47
C ALA A 59 -26.53 -7.16 -5.24
N TYR A 60 -25.30 -7.58 -5.47
CA TYR A 60 -24.25 -6.80 -6.12
C TYR A 60 -23.73 -7.54 -7.35
N ARG A 61 -23.52 -6.83 -8.45
CA ARG A 61 -22.92 -7.35 -9.67
C ARG A 61 -21.96 -6.34 -10.26
N PHE A 62 -20.79 -6.83 -10.68
CA PHE A 62 -19.78 -6.06 -11.38
C PHE A 62 -19.11 -6.91 -12.45
N ASN A 63 -18.89 -6.32 -13.62
CA ASN A 63 -18.12 -6.92 -14.70
C ASN A 63 -17.10 -5.91 -15.26
N ASP A 64 -15.81 -6.28 -15.20
CA ASP A 64 -14.73 -5.66 -15.94
C ASP A 64 -14.07 -6.70 -16.85
N ARG A 65 -14.44 -6.67 -18.13
CA ARG A 65 -13.82 -7.47 -19.20
C ARG A 65 -13.70 -8.96 -18.85
N GLY A 66 -14.79 -9.55 -18.34
CA GLY A 66 -14.86 -10.98 -18.02
C GLY A 66 -14.49 -11.35 -16.58
N ARG A 67 -14.04 -10.39 -15.77
CA ARG A 67 -13.82 -10.52 -14.31
C ARG A 67 -14.82 -9.65 -13.55
N GLY A 68 -14.91 -9.80 -12.23
CA GLY A 68 -15.76 -8.97 -11.35
C GLY A 68 -16.68 -9.80 -10.44
N SER A 69 -17.04 -9.23 -9.29
CA SER A 69 -17.80 -9.95 -8.26
C SER A 69 -19.30 -9.99 -8.57
N GLU A 70 -19.96 -11.04 -8.12
CA GLU A 70 -21.42 -11.18 -8.10
C GLU A 70 -21.81 -11.79 -6.77
N SER A 71 -22.47 -11.04 -5.89
CA SER A 71 -22.75 -11.51 -4.53
C SER A 71 -24.16 -11.14 -4.08
N ARG A 72 -24.68 -11.94 -3.16
CA ARG A 72 -25.89 -11.65 -2.39
C ARG A 72 -25.54 -11.70 -0.93
N ALA A 73 -25.94 -10.68 -0.17
CA ALA A 73 -25.78 -10.66 1.27
C ALA A 73 -27.13 -10.52 1.96
N GLU A 74 -27.29 -11.21 3.08
CA GLU A 74 -28.37 -11.00 4.03
C GLU A 74 -27.74 -10.69 5.39
N VAL A 75 -28.09 -9.54 5.96
CA VAL A 75 -27.56 -9.05 7.23
C VAL A 75 -28.70 -8.70 8.17
N VAL A 76 -28.65 -9.22 9.38
CA VAL A 76 -29.53 -8.83 10.48
C VAL A 76 -28.71 -8.02 11.47
N LEU A 77 -29.17 -6.80 11.75
CA LEU A 77 -28.51 -5.87 12.66
C LEU A 77 -29.11 -5.93 14.07
N GLY A 78 -28.26 -5.70 15.07
CA GLY A 78 -28.69 -5.43 16.45
C GLY A 78 -29.18 -3.99 16.63
N ALA A 79 -29.66 -3.65 17.83
CA ALA A 79 -30.08 -2.28 18.18
C ALA A 79 -28.93 -1.26 18.12
N ASP A 80 -27.69 -1.75 18.30
CA ASP A 80 -26.42 -1.03 18.15
C ASP A 80 -26.00 -0.84 16.67
N LEU A 81 -26.82 -1.32 15.72
CA LEU A 81 -26.52 -1.40 14.28
C LEU A 81 -25.29 -2.26 13.94
N ILE A 82 -24.85 -3.11 14.86
CA ILE A 82 -23.77 -4.07 14.61
C ILE A 82 -24.40 -5.38 14.10
N PRO A 83 -23.83 -6.05 13.09
CA PRO A 83 -24.33 -7.33 12.63
C PRO A 83 -24.46 -8.35 13.78
N VAL A 84 -25.60 -9.03 13.82
CA VAL A 84 -25.83 -10.22 14.68
C VAL A 84 -25.89 -11.51 13.86
N ARG A 85 -26.24 -11.40 12.58
CA ARG A 85 -26.17 -12.48 11.60
C ARG A 85 -25.84 -11.88 10.25
N MET A 86 -24.95 -12.53 9.50
CA MET A 86 -24.62 -12.16 8.13
C MET A 86 -24.39 -13.45 7.33
N THR A 87 -24.88 -13.47 6.09
CA THR A 87 -24.56 -14.49 5.10
C THR A 87 -24.25 -13.82 3.77
N VAL A 88 -23.13 -14.17 3.15
CA VAL A 88 -22.72 -13.70 1.82
C VAL A 88 -22.48 -14.92 0.94
N GLU A 89 -23.08 -14.96 -0.24
CA GLU A 89 -22.90 -16.04 -1.21
C GLU A 89 -22.74 -15.46 -2.62
N GLY A 90 -21.94 -16.09 -3.48
CA GLY A 90 -21.76 -15.64 -4.85
C GLY A 90 -20.42 -16.00 -5.46
N LEU A 91 -19.85 -15.08 -6.24
CA LEU A 91 -18.57 -15.16 -6.92
C LEU A 91 -17.71 -13.94 -6.57
N ASN A 92 -16.42 -14.16 -6.29
CA ASN A 92 -15.46 -13.06 -6.13
C ASN A 92 -15.04 -12.46 -7.49
N TYR A 93 -14.13 -11.49 -7.44
CA TYR A 93 -13.59 -10.81 -8.63
C TYR A 93 -13.02 -11.79 -9.67
N MET A 94 -12.41 -12.89 -9.23
CA MET A 94 -11.81 -13.92 -10.10
C MET A 94 -12.81 -15.00 -10.52
N LYS A 95 -14.11 -14.79 -10.29
CA LYS A 95 -15.20 -15.74 -10.61
C LYS A 95 -15.13 -17.06 -9.84
N LEU A 96 -14.46 -17.07 -8.68
CA LEU A 96 -14.46 -18.21 -7.77
C LEU A 96 -15.64 -18.11 -6.79
N PRO A 97 -16.28 -19.23 -6.45
CA PRO A 97 -17.40 -19.23 -5.51
C PRO A 97 -16.98 -18.77 -4.12
N ILE A 98 -17.81 -17.92 -3.52
CA ILE A 98 -17.66 -17.44 -2.14
C ILE A 98 -18.87 -17.84 -1.30
N SER A 99 -18.59 -18.21 -0.06
CA SER A 99 -19.61 -18.41 0.97
C SER A 99 -19.05 -17.94 2.30
N GLU A 100 -19.77 -17.04 2.94
CA GLU A 100 -19.36 -16.44 4.19
C GLU A 100 -20.55 -16.33 5.13
N ARG A 101 -20.34 -16.65 6.40
CA ARG A 101 -21.35 -16.62 7.45
C ARG A 101 -20.75 -16.05 8.71
N PHE A 102 -21.50 -15.18 9.36
CA PHE A 102 -21.16 -14.63 10.67
C PHE A 102 -22.38 -14.66 11.59
N THR A 103 -22.15 -14.92 12.88
CA THR A 103 -23.16 -14.87 13.94
C THR A 103 -22.60 -14.24 15.20
N ARG A 104 -23.44 -13.50 15.92
CA ARG A 104 -23.17 -12.97 17.27
C ARG A 104 -24.31 -13.35 18.20
N GLN A 105 -24.05 -14.26 19.14
CA GLN A 105 -25.03 -14.72 20.12
C GLN A 105 -24.39 -14.86 21.50
N GLY A 106 -25.07 -14.40 22.56
CA GLY A 106 -24.59 -14.56 23.93
C GLY A 106 -23.21 -13.93 24.20
N GLY A 107 -22.88 -12.83 23.50
CA GLY A 107 -21.57 -12.17 23.60
C GLY A 107 -20.41 -12.90 22.89
N GLN A 108 -20.70 -14.00 22.20
CA GLN A 108 -19.75 -14.72 21.34
C GLN A 108 -20.03 -14.38 19.87
N ALA A 109 -18.98 -14.03 19.15
CA ALA A 109 -18.97 -13.81 17.71
C ALA A 109 -18.25 -14.97 17.02
N SER A 110 -18.79 -15.49 15.92
CA SER A 110 -18.17 -16.55 15.12
C SER A 110 -18.38 -16.33 13.63
N TRP A 111 -17.39 -16.69 12.83
CA TRP A 111 -17.45 -16.60 11.37
C TRP A 111 -16.80 -17.80 10.68
N ILE A 112 -17.30 -18.06 9.48
CA ILE A 112 -16.74 -19.01 8.51
C ILE A 112 -16.82 -18.31 7.16
N ALA A 113 -15.69 -18.16 6.49
CA ALA A 113 -15.51 -17.63 5.14
C ALA A 113 -14.74 -18.66 4.29
N SER A 114 -14.67 -18.45 2.98
CA SER A 114 -13.98 -19.37 2.06
C SER A 114 -12.48 -19.57 2.38
N ASP A 115 -11.84 -18.60 3.04
CA ASP A 115 -10.40 -18.59 3.34
C ASP A 115 -10.07 -18.53 4.85
N ALA A 116 -11.08 -18.36 5.71
CA ALA A 116 -10.87 -18.12 7.13
C ALA A 116 -12.05 -18.58 7.99
N LYS A 117 -11.79 -19.00 9.22
CA LYS A 117 -12.83 -19.21 10.24
C LYS A 117 -12.31 -18.76 11.60
N GLY A 118 -13.21 -18.35 12.48
CA GLY A 118 -12.82 -17.96 13.83
C GLY A 118 -13.98 -17.70 14.76
N ALA A 119 -13.66 -17.51 16.03
CA ALA A 119 -14.60 -17.08 17.03
C ALA A 119 -13.87 -16.23 18.09
N THR A 120 -14.57 -15.24 18.64
CA THR A 120 -14.06 -14.42 19.73
C THR A 120 -15.19 -14.00 20.67
N ARG A 121 -14.84 -13.57 21.88
CA ARG A 121 -15.77 -12.95 22.84
C ARG A 121 -15.58 -11.45 22.84
N GLY A 122 -16.69 -10.72 22.98
CA GLY A 122 -16.67 -9.27 23.13
C GLY A 122 -17.29 -8.52 21.94
N PRO A 123 -17.37 -7.18 22.05
CA PRO A 123 -17.95 -6.35 21.01
C PRO A 123 -17.02 -6.28 19.80
N GLY A 124 -17.59 -6.28 18.60
CA GLY A 124 -16.83 -6.17 17.36
C GLY A 124 -17.76 -6.08 16.16
N TYR A 125 -17.43 -5.20 15.21
CA TYR A 125 -18.08 -5.14 13.92
C TYR A 125 -17.40 -6.13 12.97
N TYR A 126 -18.19 -7.07 12.43
CA TYR A 126 -17.70 -8.01 11.44
C TYR A 126 -17.78 -7.39 10.05
N MET A 127 -16.62 -7.17 9.43
CA MET A 127 -16.53 -6.78 8.02
C MET A 127 -16.38 -8.05 7.18
N PRO A 128 -17.23 -8.34 6.19
CA PRO A 128 -17.04 -9.51 5.34
C PRO A 128 -15.77 -9.42 4.48
N ASN A 129 -15.30 -10.54 3.96
CA ASN A 129 -14.11 -10.57 3.10
C ASN A 129 -14.37 -9.90 1.74
N GLU A 130 -15.53 -10.18 1.16
CA GLU A 130 -15.98 -9.61 -0.12
C GLU A 130 -16.97 -8.47 0.15
N ALA A 131 -16.51 -7.48 0.93
CA ALA A 131 -17.31 -6.34 1.32
C ALA A 131 -17.73 -5.50 0.10
N THR A 132 -18.99 -5.11 0.10
CA THR A 132 -19.61 -4.23 -0.89
C THR A 132 -19.75 -2.81 -0.33
N SER A 133 -20.17 -1.87 -1.19
CA SER A 133 -20.47 -0.49 -0.79
C SER A 133 -21.53 -0.40 0.32
N GLU A 134 -22.49 -1.34 0.37
CA GLU A 134 -23.49 -1.40 1.45
C GLU A 134 -22.87 -1.83 2.79
N ASP A 135 -21.85 -2.70 2.78
CA ASP A 135 -21.15 -3.11 4.00
C ASP A 135 -20.39 -1.94 4.64
N LEU A 136 -19.79 -1.07 3.82
CA LEU A 136 -19.17 0.16 4.29
C LEU A 136 -20.20 1.15 4.84
N ALA A 137 -21.34 1.31 4.17
CA ALA A 137 -22.42 2.17 4.64
C ALA A 137 -23.01 1.68 5.98
N MET A 138 -23.20 0.36 6.13
CA MET A 138 -23.61 -0.25 7.41
C MET A 138 -22.59 0.02 8.52
N LEU A 139 -21.29 -0.13 8.23
CA LEU A 139 -20.23 0.18 9.21
C LEU A 139 -20.26 1.66 9.60
N ALA A 140 -20.40 2.57 8.62
CA ALA A 140 -20.48 3.99 8.89
C ALA A 140 -21.66 4.34 9.80
N ARG A 141 -22.85 3.76 9.56
CA ARG A 141 -24.02 3.92 10.45
C ARG A 141 -23.77 3.41 11.87
N ALA A 142 -23.12 2.25 12.01
CA ALA A 142 -22.75 1.72 13.31
C ALA A 142 -21.76 2.63 14.05
N LEU A 143 -20.74 3.14 13.33
CA LEU A 143 -19.76 4.07 13.87
C LEU A 143 -20.40 5.40 14.30
N MET A 144 -21.41 5.92 13.59
CA MET A 144 -22.11 7.15 14.01
C MET A 144 -22.76 7.02 15.39
N ARG A 145 -23.21 5.82 15.77
CA ARG A 145 -23.82 5.54 17.09
C ARG A 145 -22.79 5.15 18.15
N ALA A 146 -21.59 4.74 17.73
CA ALA A 146 -20.56 4.28 18.63
C ALA A 146 -19.95 5.44 19.43
N PRO A 147 -19.63 5.24 20.74
CA PRO A 147 -18.87 6.21 21.51
C PRO A 147 -17.56 6.58 20.80
N GLY A 148 -17.26 7.87 20.70
CA GLY A 148 -16.05 8.35 20.00
C GLY A 148 -16.03 8.09 18.48
N ARG A 149 -17.13 7.61 17.91
CA ARG A 149 -17.25 7.18 16.51
C ARG A 149 -16.25 6.10 16.12
N GLU A 150 -16.05 5.14 17.01
CA GLU A 150 -14.98 4.15 16.92
C GLU A 150 -15.47 2.76 17.34
N LEU A 151 -15.10 1.72 16.58
CA LEU A 151 -15.51 0.34 16.86
C LEU A 151 -14.36 -0.65 16.63
N PRO A 152 -14.17 -1.66 17.52
CA PRO A 152 -13.31 -2.80 17.21
C PRO A 152 -13.84 -3.57 15.99
N LEU A 153 -12.93 -4.04 15.14
CA LEU A 153 -13.25 -4.87 13.97
C LEU A 153 -12.94 -6.34 14.26
N LEU A 154 -13.67 -7.23 13.61
CA LEU A 154 -13.41 -8.67 13.61
C LEU A 154 -12.86 -9.09 12.23
N PRO A 155 -11.83 -9.96 12.19
CA PRO A 155 -11.19 -10.68 13.30
C PRO A 155 -10.21 -9.85 14.14
N GLY A 156 -9.87 -8.64 13.71
CA GLY A 156 -9.00 -7.73 14.44
C GLY A 156 -8.94 -6.36 13.78
N GLY A 157 -8.39 -5.39 14.50
CA GLY A 157 -8.31 -4.00 14.06
C GLY A 157 -9.39 -3.12 14.67
N ARG A 158 -9.48 -1.88 14.18
CA ARG A 158 -10.42 -0.89 14.69
C ARG A 158 -10.78 0.10 13.60
N ALA A 159 -12.06 0.44 13.47
CA ALA A 159 -12.53 1.46 12.55
C ALA A 159 -12.88 2.75 13.28
N LYS A 160 -12.67 3.89 12.61
CA LYS A 160 -13.05 5.22 13.08
C LYS A 160 -13.74 5.99 11.97
N LEU A 161 -14.79 6.74 12.31
CA LEU A 161 -15.52 7.59 11.38
C LEU A 161 -15.19 9.07 11.60
N GLU A 162 -14.76 9.72 10.54
CA GLU A 162 -14.52 11.17 10.46
C GLU A 162 -15.54 11.79 9.50
N HIS A 163 -16.16 12.90 9.88
CA HIS A 163 -16.97 13.70 8.96
C HIS A 163 -16.04 14.65 8.21
N LEU A 164 -16.18 14.73 6.88
CA LEU A 164 -15.34 15.57 6.04
C LEU A 164 -16.06 16.84 5.59
N LEU A 165 -17.26 16.71 5.01
CA LEU A 165 -18.05 17.85 4.55
C LEU A 165 -19.51 17.50 4.29
N ASP A 166 -20.34 18.54 4.19
CA ASP A 166 -21.75 18.47 3.79
C ASP A 166 -21.96 19.10 2.41
N ARG A 167 -22.92 18.59 1.63
CA ARG A 167 -23.35 19.17 0.36
C ARG A 167 -24.88 19.15 0.23
N GLN A 168 -25.39 20.11 -0.54
CA GLN A 168 -26.75 20.09 -1.06
C GLN A 168 -26.66 19.76 -2.55
N GLU A 169 -27.25 18.65 -2.96
CA GLU A 169 -27.14 18.16 -4.32
C GLU A 169 -28.53 17.91 -4.94
N PRO A 170 -28.72 18.28 -6.22
CA PRO A 170 -29.94 17.97 -6.93
C PRO A 170 -30.05 16.46 -7.16
N VAL A 171 -31.27 15.93 -7.10
CA VAL A 171 -31.56 14.52 -7.36
C VAL A 171 -32.40 14.35 -8.63
N ALA A 172 -32.20 13.25 -9.33
CA ALA A 172 -33.04 12.89 -10.46
C ALA A 172 -34.50 12.75 -9.98
N GLY A 173 -35.44 13.37 -10.70
CA GLY A 173 -36.85 13.47 -10.28
C GLY A 173 -37.21 14.78 -9.56
N GLY A 174 -36.24 15.67 -9.32
CA GLY A 174 -36.45 17.02 -8.81
C GLY A 174 -36.20 17.18 -7.30
N GLY A 175 -35.90 18.42 -6.89
CA GLY A 175 -35.54 18.76 -5.52
C GLY A 175 -34.04 18.62 -5.22
N THR A 176 -33.67 18.91 -3.98
CA THR A 176 -32.30 18.79 -3.48
C THR A 176 -32.28 17.93 -2.22
N ARG A 177 -31.21 17.16 -2.03
CA ARG A 177 -30.98 16.41 -0.79
C ARG A 177 -29.67 16.85 -0.16
N LYS A 178 -29.69 16.94 1.17
CA LYS A 178 -28.46 17.07 1.94
C LYS A 178 -27.78 15.70 1.98
N ILE A 179 -26.49 15.71 1.69
CA ILE A 179 -25.62 14.54 1.80
C ILE A 179 -24.35 14.93 2.55
N SER A 180 -23.74 13.96 3.21
CA SER A 180 -22.54 14.13 4.01
C SER A 180 -21.49 13.12 3.58
N LEU A 181 -20.26 13.60 3.40
CA LEU A 181 -19.09 12.75 3.16
C LEU A 181 -18.44 12.40 4.49
N TYR A 182 -18.21 11.11 4.68
CA TYR A 182 -17.43 10.58 5.79
C TYR A 182 -16.22 9.81 5.28
N ALA A 183 -15.19 9.72 6.12
CA ALA A 183 -14.02 8.87 5.95
C ALA A 183 -13.98 7.81 7.04
N VAL A 184 -13.89 6.54 6.63
CA VAL A 184 -13.76 5.38 7.52
C VAL A 184 -12.30 4.92 7.52
N SER A 185 -11.57 5.18 8.59
CA SER A 185 -10.18 4.71 8.76
C SER A 185 -10.13 3.31 9.36
N GLY A 186 -9.02 2.59 9.16
CA GLY A 186 -8.74 1.29 9.80
C GLY A 186 -9.11 0.04 9.00
N LEU A 187 -9.63 0.22 7.78
CA LEU A 187 -9.89 -0.86 6.83
C LEU A 187 -8.69 -1.07 5.89
N MET A 188 -8.19 0.02 5.32
CA MET A 188 -7.02 0.11 4.42
C MET A 188 -6.04 1.17 4.97
N PHE A 189 -4.92 1.41 4.29
CA PHE A 189 -3.98 2.48 4.67
C PHE A 189 -4.58 3.87 4.48
N SER A 190 -5.31 4.10 3.39
CA SER A 190 -6.15 5.29 3.21
C SER A 190 -7.52 5.11 3.86
N PRO A 191 -8.13 6.16 4.39
CA PRO A 191 -9.53 6.13 4.78
C PRO A 191 -10.44 5.82 3.59
N SER A 192 -11.44 4.95 3.80
CA SER A 192 -12.47 4.64 2.82
C SER A 192 -13.56 5.71 2.86
N PRO A 193 -13.76 6.49 1.79
CA PRO A 193 -14.78 7.53 1.76
C PRO A 193 -16.18 6.95 1.49
N VAL A 194 -17.20 7.55 2.11
CA VAL A 194 -18.60 7.17 1.92
C VAL A 194 -19.51 8.39 1.99
N TRP A 195 -20.31 8.59 0.95
CA TRP A 195 -21.37 9.58 0.92
C TRP A 195 -22.67 8.98 1.42
N LEU A 196 -23.27 9.62 2.41
CA LEU A 196 -24.53 9.20 3.02
C LEU A 196 -25.53 10.34 2.96
N ASP A 197 -26.82 10.03 2.80
CA ASP A 197 -27.88 11.00 2.97
C ASP A 197 -28.23 11.24 4.44
N GLU A 198 -29.25 12.07 4.69
CA GLU A 198 -29.71 12.41 6.05
C GLU A 198 -30.24 11.22 6.85
N GLN A 199 -30.61 10.12 6.19
CA GLN A 199 -31.03 8.88 6.83
C GLN A 199 -29.83 7.93 7.08
N GLY A 200 -28.64 8.30 6.65
CA GLY A 200 -27.44 7.46 6.72
C GLY A 200 -27.42 6.39 5.61
N GLU A 201 -28.22 6.54 4.57
CA GLU A 201 -28.30 5.61 3.45
C GLU A 201 -27.26 5.96 2.39
N LEU A 202 -26.73 4.92 1.72
CA LEU A 202 -25.65 5.08 0.76
C LEU A 202 -26.10 6.00 -0.39
N VAL A 203 -25.22 6.94 -0.76
CA VAL A 203 -25.36 7.78 -1.95
C VAL A 203 -24.27 7.45 -2.95
N LEU A 204 -23.01 7.41 -2.50
CA LEU A 204 -21.87 7.07 -3.33
C LEU A 204 -20.74 6.49 -2.48
N GLU A 205 -20.10 5.44 -2.97
CA GLU A 205 -18.88 4.87 -2.40
C GLU A 205 -17.97 4.39 -3.53
N GLY A 206 -16.66 4.54 -3.34
CA GLY A 206 -15.64 4.08 -4.29
C GLY A 206 -14.58 5.13 -4.59
N SER A 207 -13.89 4.96 -5.72
CA SER A 207 -12.74 5.77 -6.15
C SER A 207 -12.87 6.23 -7.60
N ALA A 208 -11.91 7.01 -8.10
CA ALA A 208 -11.94 7.56 -9.46
C ALA A 208 -12.04 6.48 -10.58
N TRP A 209 -11.65 5.23 -10.30
CA TRP A 209 -11.74 4.13 -11.27
C TRP A 209 -13.13 3.47 -11.29
N THR A 210 -13.64 3.09 -10.12
CA THR A 210 -14.93 2.42 -9.95
C THR A 210 -15.63 2.93 -8.69
N PHE A 211 -16.93 3.23 -8.82
CA PHE A 211 -17.79 3.62 -7.70
C PHE A 211 -19.21 3.07 -7.86
N THR A 212 -19.85 2.77 -6.74
CA THR A 212 -21.28 2.44 -6.65
C THR A 212 -22.03 3.70 -6.27
N VAL A 213 -22.97 4.14 -7.10
CA VAL A 213 -23.75 5.38 -6.90
C VAL A 213 -25.24 5.07 -6.91
N ARG A 214 -25.99 5.72 -6.03
CA ARG A 214 -27.45 5.56 -5.98
C ARG A 214 -28.07 6.11 -7.27
N LYS A 215 -29.10 5.44 -7.78
CA LYS A 215 -29.66 5.70 -9.12
C LYS A 215 -30.10 7.15 -9.32
N ASP A 216 -30.58 7.82 -8.27
CA ASP A 216 -31.00 9.23 -8.27
C ASP A 216 -29.83 10.24 -8.28
N PHE A 217 -28.58 9.77 -8.10
CA PHE A 217 -27.35 10.57 -8.08
C PHE A 217 -26.36 10.25 -9.20
N VAL A 218 -26.70 9.40 -10.17
CA VAL A 218 -25.78 8.97 -11.24
C VAL A 218 -25.18 10.19 -11.98
N ASP A 219 -25.99 11.19 -12.30
CA ASP A 219 -25.55 12.42 -13.00
C ASP A 219 -24.64 13.31 -12.14
N ARG A 220 -24.57 13.05 -10.83
CA ARG A 220 -23.75 13.78 -9.86
C ARG A 220 -22.47 13.02 -9.49
N ALA A 221 -22.32 11.78 -9.92
CA ALA A 221 -21.28 10.89 -9.41
C ALA A 221 -19.86 11.45 -9.60
N LYS A 222 -19.56 12.04 -10.76
CA LYS A 222 -18.28 12.69 -11.00
C LYS A 222 -18.04 13.88 -10.06
N VAL A 223 -19.05 14.74 -9.88
CA VAL A 223 -18.94 15.92 -8.99
C VAL A 223 -18.67 15.49 -7.55
N LEU A 224 -19.34 14.42 -7.09
CA LEU A 224 -19.12 13.86 -5.77
C LEU A 224 -17.75 13.20 -5.62
N ALA A 225 -17.29 12.47 -6.63
CA ALA A 225 -15.96 11.86 -6.64
C ALA A 225 -14.85 12.93 -6.61
N ASP A 226 -14.98 14.00 -7.39
CA ASP A 226 -14.02 15.12 -7.40
C ASP A 226 -14.01 15.85 -6.03
N ALA A 227 -15.19 16.11 -5.45
CA ALA A 227 -15.31 16.71 -4.13
C ALA A 227 -14.73 15.81 -3.02
N GLN A 228 -14.91 14.50 -3.14
CA GLN A 228 -14.35 13.50 -2.23
C GLN A 228 -12.83 13.48 -2.28
N ALA A 229 -12.23 13.44 -3.47
CA ALA A 229 -10.78 13.46 -3.63
C ALA A 229 -10.18 14.73 -3.01
N ALA A 230 -10.78 15.89 -3.28
CA ALA A 230 -10.35 17.16 -2.69
C ALA A 230 -10.45 17.19 -1.16
N ALA A 231 -11.52 16.59 -0.59
CA ALA A 231 -11.71 16.53 0.86
C ALA A 231 -10.71 15.61 1.56
N LEU A 232 -10.39 14.47 0.96
CA LEU A 232 -9.36 13.56 1.47
C LEU A 232 -7.97 14.19 1.39
N ASP A 233 -7.64 14.87 0.30
CA ASP A 233 -6.39 15.63 0.18
C ASP A 233 -6.30 16.73 1.26
N ALA A 234 -7.36 17.53 1.44
CA ALA A 234 -7.39 18.58 2.45
C ALA A 234 -7.23 18.02 3.88
N ARG A 235 -7.82 16.86 4.17
CA ARG A 235 -7.66 16.13 5.43
C ARG A 235 -6.19 15.77 5.66
N ASP A 236 -5.54 15.14 4.68
CA ASP A 236 -4.15 14.69 4.81
C ASP A 236 -3.20 15.88 5.02
N ILE A 237 -3.42 16.98 4.29
CA ILE A 237 -2.68 18.25 4.43
C ILE A 237 -2.85 18.84 5.83
N ALA A 238 -4.08 18.88 6.35
CA ALA A 238 -4.36 19.41 7.68
C ALA A 238 -3.71 18.60 8.81
N ARG A 239 -3.45 17.30 8.57
CA ARG A 239 -2.83 16.39 9.54
C ARG A 239 -1.32 16.39 9.47
N ALA A 240 -0.72 16.68 8.31
CA ALA A 240 0.72 16.64 8.10
C ALA A 240 1.55 17.36 9.20
N PRO A 241 1.18 18.57 9.68
CA PRO A 241 1.93 19.26 10.75
C PRO A 241 1.92 18.54 12.11
N GLN A 242 0.98 17.62 12.33
CA GLN A 242 0.82 16.88 13.60
C GLN A 242 1.68 15.61 13.63
N LEU A 243 2.20 15.18 12.48
CA LEU A 243 2.93 13.93 12.33
C LEU A 243 4.44 14.07 12.59
N GLY A 244 4.96 15.30 12.57
CA GLY A 244 6.37 15.60 12.82
C GLY A 244 6.55 16.97 13.45
N ARG A 245 7.71 17.18 14.08
CA ARG A 245 8.03 18.44 14.76
C ARG A 245 9.30 19.05 14.19
N ARG A 246 9.25 20.32 13.81
CA ARG A 246 10.45 21.10 13.47
C ARG A 246 11.05 21.71 14.75
N PRO A 247 12.28 21.35 15.15
CA PRO A 247 12.93 21.96 16.30
C PRO A 247 13.21 23.44 16.06
N GLY A 248 13.00 24.28 17.08
CA GLY A 248 13.33 25.71 17.04
C GLY A 248 14.77 26.04 17.46
N LYS A 249 15.57 25.01 17.79
CA LYS A 249 16.96 25.11 18.27
C LYS A 249 17.78 23.96 17.65
N PRO A 250 19.11 24.02 17.69
CA PRO A 250 19.95 22.89 17.28
C PRO A 250 19.58 21.61 18.06
N VAL A 251 19.73 20.45 17.41
CA VAL A 251 19.52 19.13 18.02
C VAL A 251 20.84 18.38 18.04
N ALA A 252 21.22 17.86 19.20
CA ALA A 252 22.41 17.04 19.38
C ALA A 252 22.03 15.58 19.71
N PHE A 253 22.44 14.67 18.85
CA PHE A 253 22.36 13.22 19.05
C PHE A 253 23.63 12.78 19.78
N ARG A 254 23.51 12.51 21.08
CA ARG A 254 24.66 12.23 21.95
C ARG A 254 24.81 10.72 22.20
N SER A 255 26.06 10.26 22.32
CA SER A 255 26.43 8.89 22.68
C SER A 255 25.81 7.83 21.77
N VAL A 256 25.72 8.15 20.47
CA VAL A 256 25.19 7.23 19.46
C VAL A 256 26.29 6.30 18.96
N ALA A 257 25.91 5.11 18.49
CA ALA A 257 26.73 4.38 17.54
C ALA A 257 26.46 4.94 16.13
N LEU A 258 27.41 5.65 15.53
CA LEU A 258 27.26 6.24 14.21
C LEU A 258 27.70 5.24 13.14
N PHE A 259 26.82 4.90 12.21
CA PHE A 259 27.20 4.15 11.02
C PHE A 259 27.81 5.09 9.96
N ASP A 260 29.13 5.01 9.79
CA ASP A 260 29.86 5.70 8.72
C ASP A 260 29.67 4.90 7.42
N SER A 261 28.60 5.22 6.69
CA SER A 261 28.22 4.46 5.51
C SER A 261 29.28 4.46 4.41
N GLU A 262 30.09 5.51 4.26
CA GLU A 262 31.12 5.55 3.22
C GLU A 262 32.25 4.56 3.52
N ALA A 263 32.69 4.52 4.78
CA ALA A 263 33.74 3.61 5.24
C ALA A 263 33.22 2.21 5.62
N LYS A 264 31.89 2.03 5.66
CA LYS A 264 31.21 0.79 6.07
C LYS A 264 31.59 0.33 7.49
N VAL A 265 31.74 1.28 8.42
CA VAL A 265 32.15 1.01 9.80
C VAL A 265 31.20 1.65 10.81
N LEU A 266 31.02 0.97 11.95
CA LEU A 266 30.30 1.51 13.09
C LEU A 266 31.29 2.21 14.04
N ARG A 267 31.06 3.51 14.30
CA ARG A 267 31.86 4.31 15.25
C ARG A 267 31.04 4.52 16.51
N ARG A 268 31.56 4.13 17.68
CA ARG A 268 30.84 4.24 18.96
C ARG A 268 31.15 5.55 19.67
N ASP A 269 30.25 5.93 20.57
CA ASP A 269 30.32 7.15 21.39
C ASP A 269 30.53 8.41 20.56
N MET A 270 29.63 8.60 19.60
CA MET A 270 29.66 9.73 18.68
C MET A 270 28.62 10.77 19.09
N THR A 271 28.89 12.02 18.75
CA THR A 271 27.91 13.11 18.83
C THR A 271 27.71 13.72 17.45
N VAL A 272 26.46 13.93 17.07
CA VAL A 272 26.06 14.59 15.81
C VAL A 272 25.16 15.76 16.14
N VAL A 273 25.48 16.94 15.62
CA VAL A 273 24.69 18.17 15.81
C VAL A 273 24.06 18.57 14.49
N VAL A 274 22.76 18.85 14.54
CA VAL A 274 21.93 19.31 13.44
C VAL A 274 21.40 20.70 13.74
N GLU A 275 21.48 21.58 12.75
CA GLU A 275 20.87 22.91 12.80
C GLU A 275 20.05 23.16 11.54
N GLY A 276 18.78 23.50 11.71
CA GLY A 276 17.84 23.58 10.60
C GLY A 276 17.77 22.25 9.84
N GLN A 277 18.22 22.26 8.59
CA GLN A 277 18.19 21.08 7.71
C GLN A 277 19.57 20.41 7.52
N ARG A 278 20.62 20.90 8.19
CA ARG A 278 21.99 20.47 7.93
C ARG A 278 22.67 19.90 9.15
N ILE A 279 23.55 18.94 8.91
CA ILE A 279 24.50 18.47 9.89
C ILE A 279 25.61 19.53 9.99
N VAL A 280 25.86 20.05 11.19
CA VAL A 280 26.90 21.07 11.43
C VAL A 280 28.18 20.46 11.98
N SER A 281 28.07 19.37 12.75
CA SER A 281 29.24 18.62 13.25
C SER A 281 28.89 17.16 13.51
N ALA A 282 29.83 16.25 13.24
CA ALA A 282 29.71 14.82 13.56
C ALA A 282 31.10 14.28 13.93
N GLY A 283 31.25 13.64 15.08
CA GLY A 283 32.56 13.21 15.59
C GLY A 283 32.49 12.54 16.96
N PRO A 284 33.64 12.13 17.52
CA PRO A 284 33.71 11.57 18.87
C PRO A 284 33.07 12.51 19.91
N ALA A 285 32.34 11.96 20.87
CA ALA A 285 31.64 12.76 21.88
C ALA A 285 32.59 13.67 22.68
N ALA A 286 33.84 13.25 22.87
CA ALA A 286 34.86 14.03 23.56
C ALA A 286 35.31 15.31 22.82
N THR A 287 35.06 15.42 21.50
CA THR A 287 35.58 16.52 20.68
C THR A 287 34.49 17.40 20.05
N VAL A 288 33.26 16.90 19.95
CA VAL A 288 32.14 17.65 19.38
C VAL A 288 31.51 18.54 20.44
N ALA A 289 31.62 19.86 20.27
CA ALA A 289 30.92 20.82 21.12
C ALA A 289 29.42 20.84 20.82
N ILE A 290 28.61 20.71 21.87
CA ILE A 290 27.16 20.83 21.78
C ILE A 290 26.78 22.30 22.00
N PRO A 291 26.07 22.96 21.06
CA PRO A 291 25.64 24.35 21.23
C PRO A 291 24.79 24.55 22.49
N ALA A 292 24.96 25.69 23.15
CA ALA A 292 24.18 26.04 24.34
C ALA A 292 22.67 26.06 24.02
N GLY A 293 21.87 25.39 24.84
CA GLY A 293 20.42 25.30 24.67
C GLY A 293 19.97 24.36 23.54
N ALA A 294 20.88 23.60 22.92
CA ALA A 294 20.52 22.54 22.00
C ALA A 294 19.62 21.49 22.68
N GLU A 295 18.67 20.97 21.92
CA GLU A 295 17.89 19.81 22.35
C GLU A 295 18.76 18.56 22.30
N ILE A 296 18.73 17.74 23.35
CA ILE A 296 19.53 16.53 23.44
C ILE A 296 18.65 15.32 23.16
N VAL A 297 19.04 14.55 22.14
CA VAL A 297 18.51 13.20 21.89
C VAL A 297 19.54 12.20 22.41
N ASP A 298 19.15 11.40 23.40
CA ASP A 298 19.99 10.35 23.95
C ASP A 298 19.99 9.09 23.06
N GLY A 299 21.11 8.86 22.39
CA GLY A 299 21.30 7.69 21.54
C GLY A 299 22.08 6.56 22.20
N ALA A 300 22.28 6.56 23.52
CA ALA A 300 22.82 5.40 24.22
C ALA A 300 22.04 4.13 23.85
N GLY A 301 22.77 3.07 23.47
CA GLY A 301 22.22 1.80 22.98
C GLY A 301 21.62 1.83 21.57
N LYS A 302 21.67 2.97 20.87
CA LYS A 302 21.05 3.18 19.57
C LYS A 302 22.09 3.45 18.49
N THR A 303 21.74 3.07 17.26
CA THR A 303 22.55 3.31 16.07
C THR A 303 21.95 4.46 15.25
N LEU A 304 22.75 5.47 14.94
CA LEU A 304 22.39 6.56 14.04
C LEU A 304 22.95 6.27 12.65
N LEU A 305 22.07 6.20 11.65
CA LEU A 305 22.39 5.94 10.25
C LEU A 305 21.93 7.10 9.37
N PRO A 306 22.52 7.30 8.18
CA PRO A 306 21.89 8.13 7.16
C PRO A 306 20.50 7.59 6.82
N GLY A 307 19.59 8.46 6.37
CA GLY A 307 18.24 8.07 5.98
C GLY A 307 18.25 7.06 4.83
N PHE A 308 17.33 6.09 4.89
CA PHE A 308 17.29 5.00 3.92
C PHE A 308 16.70 5.43 2.57
N TRP A 309 17.09 4.69 1.54
CA TRP A 309 16.66 4.87 0.16
C TRP A 309 15.91 3.64 -0.36
N ASP A 310 14.62 3.79 -0.67
CA ASP A 310 13.91 2.79 -1.48
C ASP A 310 14.10 3.15 -2.97
N MET A 311 14.95 2.39 -3.66
CA MET A 311 15.32 2.67 -5.05
C MET A 311 14.30 2.16 -6.08
N HIS A 312 13.20 1.55 -5.62
CA HIS A 312 12.08 1.11 -6.44
C HIS A 312 10.74 1.28 -5.72
N ALA A 313 10.29 2.51 -5.63
CA ALA A 313 9.00 2.84 -5.06
C ALA A 313 7.96 3.16 -6.14
N HIS A 314 6.68 3.09 -5.76
CA HIS A 314 5.55 3.62 -6.52
C HIS A 314 4.67 4.45 -5.59
N LEU A 315 4.80 5.78 -5.67
CA LEU A 315 4.09 6.70 -4.79
C LEU A 315 2.73 7.05 -5.39
N LEU A 316 1.77 6.14 -5.29
CA LEU A 316 0.46 6.27 -5.93
C LEU A 316 -0.53 7.08 -5.08
N PHE A 317 -0.43 6.99 -3.76
CA PHE A 317 -1.29 7.69 -2.81
C PHE A 317 -0.48 8.52 -1.81
N ASN A 318 -1.17 9.14 -0.84
CA ASN A 318 -0.52 9.98 0.18
C ASN A 318 0.04 9.14 1.35
N TYR A 319 -0.51 7.94 1.59
CA TYR A 319 -0.18 7.11 2.76
C TYR A 319 1.23 6.48 2.68
N GLU A 320 1.79 6.34 1.48
CA GLU A 320 3.14 5.84 1.26
C GLU A 320 4.19 6.77 1.89
N GLY A 321 3.87 8.06 2.02
CA GLY A 321 4.73 9.04 2.68
C GLY A 321 4.96 8.71 4.16
N PRO A 322 3.92 8.67 5.02
CA PRO A 322 4.04 8.25 6.41
C PRO A 322 4.62 6.83 6.58
N LEU A 323 4.26 5.86 5.74
CA LEU A 323 4.81 4.50 5.82
C LEU A 323 6.33 4.46 5.58
N ASN A 324 6.81 5.15 4.54
CA ASN A 324 8.24 5.23 4.25
C ASN A 324 9.01 5.87 5.41
N LEU A 325 8.54 7.03 5.90
CA LEU A 325 9.20 7.68 7.03
C LEU A 325 9.11 6.85 8.31
N ALA A 326 8.01 6.15 8.59
CA ALA A 326 7.92 5.28 9.77
C ALA A 326 8.94 4.12 9.72
N ALA A 327 9.34 3.71 8.52
CA ALA A 327 10.32 2.67 8.28
C ALA A 327 11.77 3.17 8.16
N GLY A 328 12.01 4.50 8.25
CA GLY A 328 13.33 5.11 8.11
C GLY A 328 13.71 5.50 6.67
N VAL A 329 12.81 5.32 5.71
CA VAL A 329 13.02 5.68 4.29
C VAL A 329 12.77 7.17 4.11
N THR A 330 13.85 7.97 4.00
CA THR A 330 13.76 9.42 3.79
C THR A 330 13.83 9.82 2.33
N SER A 331 14.28 8.90 1.45
CA SER A 331 14.40 9.13 0.02
C SER A 331 13.88 7.93 -0.77
N THR A 332 13.27 8.20 -1.92
CA THR A 332 12.80 7.17 -2.84
C THR A 332 13.15 7.51 -4.28
N ARG A 333 13.34 6.47 -5.10
CA ARG A 333 13.28 6.60 -6.55
C ARG A 333 11.99 5.97 -7.04
N ASP A 334 11.10 6.80 -7.57
CA ASP A 334 9.87 6.34 -8.22
C ASP A 334 10.20 5.94 -9.66
N LEU A 335 9.97 4.66 -9.96
CA LEU A 335 10.36 4.02 -11.21
C LEU A 335 9.21 3.90 -12.22
N GLY A 336 8.04 4.48 -11.95
CA GLY A 336 6.94 4.48 -12.91
C GLY A 336 5.64 4.97 -12.30
N ASN A 337 5.18 6.13 -12.76
CA ASN A 337 3.96 6.76 -12.27
C ASN A 337 3.37 7.68 -13.34
N THR A 338 2.19 8.23 -13.09
CA THR A 338 1.65 9.31 -13.92
C THR A 338 2.44 10.60 -13.66
N LEU A 339 2.71 11.38 -14.71
CA LEU A 339 3.62 12.53 -14.61
C LEU A 339 3.10 13.61 -13.67
N ASP A 340 1.83 13.97 -13.81
CA ASP A 340 1.23 15.09 -13.10
C ASP A 340 0.99 14.78 -11.63
N GLU A 341 0.49 13.58 -11.30
CA GLU A 341 0.23 13.19 -9.91
C GLU A 341 1.54 13.04 -9.14
N LEU A 342 2.57 12.41 -9.72
CA LEU A 342 3.87 12.29 -9.08
C LEU A 342 4.56 13.66 -8.92
N ALA A 343 4.45 14.55 -9.91
CA ALA A 343 4.99 15.92 -9.81
C ALA A 343 4.31 16.72 -8.70
N LEU A 344 2.97 16.65 -8.61
CA LEU A 344 2.20 17.29 -7.55
C LEU A 344 2.56 16.72 -6.16
N ARG A 345 2.59 15.40 -6.03
CA ARG A 345 2.92 14.72 -4.76
C ARG A 345 4.34 15.04 -4.30
N LYS A 346 5.31 14.98 -5.21
CA LYS A 346 6.68 15.40 -4.94
C LYS A 346 6.73 16.86 -4.44
N LYS A 347 6.05 17.78 -5.13
CA LYS A 347 6.00 19.19 -4.71
C LYS A 347 5.45 19.34 -3.29
N ARG A 348 4.39 18.60 -2.94
CA ARG A 348 3.79 18.61 -1.60
C ARG A 348 4.69 18.00 -0.52
N PHE A 349 5.46 16.96 -0.84
CA PHE A 349 6.48 16.41 0.07
C PHE A 349 7.68 17.36 0.25
N ASP A 350 8.11 18.03 -0.82
CA ASP A 350 9.22 18.97 -0.80
C ASP A 350 8.85 20.27 -0.03
N SER A 351 7.58 20.71 -0.10
CA SER A 351 7.08 21.88 0.66
C SER A 351 6.72 21.57 2.12
N GLY A 352 6.53 20.29 2.46
CA GLY A 352 6.01 19.85 3.75
C GLY A 352 4.49 20.00 3.90
N GLU A 353 3.77 20.27 2.81
CA GLU A 353 2.30 20.25 2.76
C GLU A 353 1.75 18.83 3.00
N LEU A 354 2.49 17.82 2.53
CA LEU A 354 2.29 16.41 2.90
C LEU A 354 3.57 15.83 3.48
N VAL A 355 3.41 14.83 4.35
CA VAL A 355 4.51 14.08 4.93
C VAL A 355 4.95 12.99 3.96
N GLY A 356 6.23 12.97 3.60
CA GLY A 356 6.78 11.92 2.75
C GLY A 356 8.28 12.05 2.48
N PRO A 357 8.85 11.07 1.77
CA PRO A 357 10.26 11.05 1.42
C PRO A 357 10.59 12.09 0.35
N ARG A 358 11.89 12.35 0.16
CA ARG A 358 12.40 13.01 -1.03
C ARG A 358 12.28 12.08 -2.23
N VAL A 359 11.74 12.59 -3.34
CA VAL A 359 11.45 11.78 -4.52
C VAL A 359 12.41 12.11 -5.66
N VAL A 360 13.14 11.09 -6.13
CA VAL A 360 13.81 11.04 -7.44
C VAL A 360 12.83 10.39 -8.42
N ARG A 361 12.66 11.01 -9.60
CA ARG A 361 11.67 10.56 -10.60
C ARG A 361 12.39 9.96 -11.81
N ALA A 362 11.99 8.76 -12.21
CA ALA A 362 12.36 8.20 -13.50
C ALA A 362 11.22 8.36 -14.51
N GLY A 363 11.57 8.50 -15.78
CA GLY A 363 10.64 8.36 -16.88
C GLY A 363 10.32 6.89 -17.10
N PHE A 364 9.14 6.57 -17.64
CA PHE A 364 8.77 5.20 -17.99
C PHE A 364 8.25 5.16 -19.43
N ILE A 365 8.71 4.21 -20.21
CA ILE A 365 8.34 4.04 -21.62
C ILE A 365 8.08 2.56 -21.91
N ASP A 366 6.99 2.28 -22.62
CA ASP A 366 6.71 0.95 -23.13
C ASP A 366 6.36 0.96 -24.63
N GLY A 367 6.25 -0.21 -25.24
CA GLY A 367 5.62 -0.38 -26.56
C GLY A 367 4.10 -0.48 -26.47
N PRO A 368 3.37 -0.18 -27.55
CA PRO A 368 1.92 -0.34 -27.59
C PRO A 368 1.50 -1.81 -27.66
N GLY A 369 0.34 -2.14 -27.09
CA GLY A 369 -0.22 -3.49 -27.16
C GLY A 369 -1.11 -3.86 -25.97
N PRO A 370 -1.74 -5.05 -26.03
CA PRO A 370 -2.62 -5.53 -24.95
C PRO A 370 -1.86 -5.92 -23.67
N LEU A 371 -0.54 -6.09 -23.75
CA LEU A 371 0.35 -6.43 -22.63
C LEU A 371 1.20 -5.25 -22.16
N SER A 372 0.93 -4.04 -22.67
CA SER A 372 1.64 -2.85 -22.24
C SER A 372 1.50 -2.61 -20.74
N GLY A 373 2.53 -2.01 -20.16
CA GLY A 373 2.57 -1.56 -18.79
C GLY A 373 1.42 -0.61 -18.45
N PRO A 374 1.15 -0.41 -17.15
CA PRO A 374 -0.05 0.26 -16.66
C PRO A 374 -0.09 1.78 -16.93
N ILE A 375 0.90 2.34 -17.63
CA ILE A 375 0.95 3.76 -17.96
C ILE A 375 0.90 4.01 -19.47
N LYS A 376 0.37 5.17 -19.85
CA LYS A 376 0.02 5.51 -21.25
C LYS A 376 1.16 6.12 -22.07
N VAL A 377 2.39 6.15 -21.57
CA VAL A 377 3.54 6.69 -22.32
C VAL A 377 4.16 5.57 -23.13
N GLN A 378 3.87 5.57 -24.43
CA GLN A 378 4.24 4.50 -25.35
C GLN A 378 5.03 5.04 -26.54
N ALA A 379 5.95 4.25 -27.08
CA ALA A 379 6.71 4.57 -28.28
C ALA A 379 6.73 3.39 -29.27
N SER A 380 6.55 3.69 -30.55
CA SER A 380 6.61 2.73 -31.66
C SER A 380 7.71 3.06 -32.66
N THR A 381 8.25 4.28 -32.63
CA THR A 381 9.27 4.75 -33.58
C THR A 381 10.48 5.39 -32.91
N PRO A 382 11.64 5.45 -33.60
CA PRO A 382 12.82 6.17 -33.12
C PRO A 382 12.58 7.65 -32.78
N ASP A 383 11.71 8.34 -33.51
CA ASP A 383 11.42 9.77 -33.27
C ASP A 383 10.51 9.99 -32.07
N GLU A 384 9.51 9.11 -31.88
CA GLU A 384 8.65 9.14 -30.69
C GLU A 384 9.46 8.91 -29.42
N ILE A 385 10.30 7.86 -29.38
CA ILE A 385 11.08 7.56 -28.18
C ILE A 385 12.08 8.68 -27.86
N ARG A 386 12.71 9.29 -28.88
CA ARG A 386 13.56 10.48 -28.68
C ARG A 386 12.78 11.65 -28.10
N THR A 387 11.58 11.91 -28.63
CA THR A 387 10.72 13.01 -28.18
C THR A 387 10.30 12.83 -26.73
N ILE A 388 9.88 11.61 -26.36
CA ILE A 388 9.48 11.26 -24.99
C ILE A 388 10.67 11.43 -24.03
N ILE A 389 11.86 10.94 -24.39
CA ILE A 389 13.06 11.07 -23.53
C ILE A 389 13.46 12.54 -23.34
N ARG A 390 13.40 13.36 -24.38
CA ARG A 390 13.63 14.81 -24.28
C ARG A 390 12.63 15.49 -23.36
N ASP A 391 11.36 15.09 -23.44
CA ASP A 391 10.31 15.61 -22.58
C ASP A 391 10.55 15.24 -21.10
N TYR A 392 10.93 13.99 -20.82
CA TYR A 392 11.33 13.57 -19.48
C TYR A 392 12.56 14.32 -18.95
N ALA A 393 13.57 14.54 -19.79
CA ALA A 393 14.75 15.35 -19.44
C ALA A 393 14.36 16.79 -19.10
N ALA A 394 13.51 17.43 -19.91
CA ALA A 394 13.01 18.78 -19.69
C ALA A 394 12.19 18.90 -18.39
N LYS A 395 11.54 17.81 -17.97
CA LYS A 395 10.83 17.70 -16.69
C LYS A 395 11.74 17.38 -15.49
N GLY A 396 13.06 17.27 -15.69
CA GLY A 396 14.04 17.08 -14.62
C GLY A 396 14.13 15.65 -14.08
N MET A 397 13.78 14.65 -14.88
CA MET A 397 14.04 13.25 -14.56
C MET A 397 15.51 12.93 -14.85
N THR A 398 16.09 12.00 -14.09
CA THR A 398 17.51 11.63 -14.21
C THR A 398 17.74 10.23 -14.79
N GLN A 399 16.65 9.49 -15.03
CA GLN A 399 16.67 8.11 -15.47
C GLN A 399 15.45 7.79 -16.32
N ILE A 400 15.60 6.91 -17.29
CA ILE A 400 14.52 6.38 -18.14
C ILE A 400 14.41 4.87 -17.91
N LYS A 401 13.25 4.40 -17.45
CA LYS A 401 12.87 2.98 -17.32
C LYS A 401 12.15 2.54 -18.61
N LEU A 402 12.71 1.58 -19.31
CA LEU A 402 12.01 0.87 -20.39
C LEU A 402 11.24 -0.33 -19.84
N TYR A 403 10.18 -0.71 -20.53
CA TYR A 403 9.30 -1.81 -20.12
C TYR A 403 9.20 -2.91 -21.18
N SER A 404 8.61 -4.03 -20.77
CA SER A 404 8.79 -5.31 -21.46
C SER A 404 8.15 -5.42 -22.85
N SER A 405 7.21 -4.54 -23.22
CA SER A 405 6.52 -4.59 -24.52
C SER A 405 7.15 -3.68 -25.57
N LEU A 406 8.20 -2.93 -25.24
CA LEU A 406 8.92 -2.09 -26.19
C LEU A 406 9.58 -2.94 -27.29
N ASP A 407 9.55 -2.48 -28.54
CA ASP A 407 10.31 -3.13 -29.61
C ASP A 407 11.83 -3.09 -29.28
N PRO A 408 12.52 -4.25 -29.22
CA PRO A 408 13.96 -4.34 -29.00
C PRO A 408 14.81 -3.38 -29.86
N LYS A 409 14.38 -3.06 -31.09
CA LYS A 409 15.09 -2.15 -32.00
C LYS A 409 15.13 -0.72 -31.49
N LEU A 410 14.21 -0.33 -30.60
CA LEU A 410 14.17 1.02 -30.02
C LEU A 410 15.09 1.17 -28.81
N VAL A 411 15.55 0.08 -28.20
CA VAL A 411 16.43 0.13 -27.02
C VAL A 411 17.74 0.88 -27.28
N PRO A 412 18.55 0.58 -28.33
CA PRO A 412 19.77 1.34 -28.59
C PRO A 412 19.49 2.80 -28.96
N VAL A 413 18.32 3.11 -29.55
CA VAL A 413 17.91 4.48 -29.82
C VAL A 413 17.61 5.23 -28.52
N ALA A 414 16.92 4.58 -27.60
CA ALA A 414 16.62 5.13 -26.28
C ALA A 414 17.90 5.39 -25.48
N ALA A 415 18.82 4.44 -25.47
CA ALA A 415 20.10 4.55 -24.77
C ALA A 415 20.91 5.74 -25.29
N ALA A 416 21.10 5.82 -26.60
CA ALA A 416 21.84 6.91 -27.22
C ALA A 416 21.26 8.29 -26.88
N GLU A 417 19.93 8.45 -26.91
CA GLU A 417 19.29 9.72 -26.58
C GLU A 417 19.33 10.04 -25.08
N ALA A 418 19.10 9.04 -24.22
CA ALA A 418 19.20 9.19 -22.76
C ALA A 418 20.61 9.63 -22.36
N HIS A 419 21.64 8.92 -22.82
CA HIS A 419 23.04 9.25 -22.53
C HIS A 419 23.46 10.60 -23.10
N ARG A 420 23.00 10.98 -24.30
CA ARG A 420 23.23 12.32 -24.88
C ARG A 420 22.70 13.45 -23.99
N LEU A 421 21.64 13.18 -23.24
CA LEU A 421 21.02 14.11 -22.29
C LEU A 421 21.54 13.96 -20.86
N GLY A 422 22.52 13.07 -20.62
CA GLY A 422 23.07 12.79 -19.29
C GLY A 422 22.15 11.97 -18.39
N LEU A 423 21.13 11.32 -18.95
CA LEU A 423 20.23 10.43 -18.24
C LEU A 423 20.77 9.01 -18.20
N ARG A 424 20.44 8.26 -17.16
CA ARG A 424 20.65 6.81 -17.10
C ARG A 424 19.52 6.09 -17.84
N LEU A 425 19.81 4.97 -18.51
CA LEU A 425 18.83 4.05 -19.04
C LEU A 425 18.76 2.80 -18.17
N SER A 426 17.55 2.38 -17.81
CA SER A 426 17.30 1.13 -17.12
C SER A 426 16.01 0.49 -17.60
N GLY A 427 15.64 -0.66 -17.06
CA GLY A 427 14.32 -1.19 -17.29
C GLY A 427 14.09 -2.61 -16.84
N HIS A 428 12.89 -3.06 -17.17
CA HIS A 428 12.71 -4.46 -17.53
C HIS A 428 13.44 -4.73 -18.83
N VAL A 429 13.88 -5.97 -19.06
CA VAL A 429 14.36 -6.37 -20.38
C VAL A 429 13.16 -6.57 -21.32
N PRO A 430 13.11 -5.94 -22.51
CA PRO A 430 12.06 -6.16 -23.49
C PRO A 430 11.95 -7.61 -23.94
N ALA A 431 10.73 -8.05 -24.23
CA ALA A 431 10.48 -9.41 -24.68
C ALA A 431 11.27 -9.73 -25.96
N GLY A 432 11.94 -10.89 -25.95
CA GLY A 432 12.83 -11.33 -27.02
C GLY A 432 14.29 -10.91 -26.86
N MET A 433 14.64 -10.12 -25.83
CA MET A 433 16.03 -9.80 -25.47
C MET A 433 16.47 -10.58 -24.22
N THR A 434 17.77 -10.85 -24.13
CA THR A 434 18.44 -11.20 -22.87
C THR A 434 18.92 -9.93 -22.15
N LEU A 435 19.27 -10.03 -20.86
CA LEU A 435 19.88 -8.90 -20.16
C LEU A 435 21.22 -8.51 -20.79
N ARG A 436 22.00 -9.47 -21.29
CA ARG A 436 23.22 -9.18 -22.06
C ARG A 436 22.92 -8.28 -23.26
N ASP A 437 21.88 -8.59 -24.04
CA ASP A 437 21.49 -7.77 -25.19
C ASP A 437 21.11 -6.34 -24.78
N ALA A 438 20.39 -6.20 -23.66
CA ALA A 438 20.00 -4.88 -23.14
C ALA A 438 21.20 -4.05 -22.65
N VAL A 439 22.18 -4.69 -22.00
CA VAL A 439 23.44 -4.04 -21.58
C VAL A 439 24.29 -3.66 -22.78
N ASP A 440 24.41 -4.54 -23.79
CA ASP A 440 25.10 -4.22 -25.03
C ASP A 440 24.41 -3.07 -25.79
N ALA A 441 23.10 -2.94 -25.67
CA ALA A 441 22.31 -1.83 -26.20
C ALA A 441 22.37 -0.54 -25.35
N GLY A 442 22.97 -0.57 -24.16
CA GLY A 442 23.26 0.62 -23.35
C GLY A 442 22.52 0.75 -22.02
N TYR A 443 22.04 -0.34 -21.42
CA TYR A 443 21.51 -0.29 -20.05
C TYR A 443 22.61 0.05 -19.02
N ASP A 444 22.32 1.00 -18.15
CA ASP A 444 23.12 1.36 -16.97
C ASP A 444 22.67 0.61 -15.71
N GLU A 445 21.47 0.05 -15.73
CA GLU A 445 20.85 -0.64 -14.62
C GLU A 445 19.74 -1.59 -15.09
N VAL A 446 19.54 -2.70 -14.39
CA VAL A 446 18.36 -3.57 -14.56
C VAL A 446 17.49 -3.56 -13.31
N GLN A 447 16.18 -3.45 -13.51
CA GLN A 447 15.20 -3.65 -12.45
C GLN A 447 14.77 -5.11 -12.40
N HIS A 448 14.63 -5.61 -11.18
CA HIS A 448 14.20 -6.94 -10.78
C HIS A 448 15.22 -8.05 -11.05
N LEU A 449 15.53 -8.81 -10.00
CA LEU A 449 16.52 -9.90 -10.05
C LEU A 449 16.14 -10.99 -11.06
N ASN A 450 14.85 -11.16 -11.37
CA ASN A 450 14.41 -12.14 -12.36
C ASN A 450 15.06 -11.92 -13.72
N PHE A 451 15.32 -10.69 -14.17
CA PHE A 451 15.91 -10.45 -15.49
C PHE A 451 17.39 -10.88 -15.54
N VAL A 452 18.08 -10.91 -14.40
CA VAL A 452 19.39 -11.53 -14.29
C VAL A 452 19.29 -13.04 -14.47
N ALA A 453 18.29 -13.69 -13.87
CA ALA A 453 18.08 -15.13 -14.03
C ALA A 453 17.55 -15.52 -15.43
N LEU A 454 16.62 -14.74 -15.99
CA LEU A 454 16.04 -14.92 -17.32
C LEU A 454 17.10 -14.83 -18.44
N ASN A 455 18.21 -14.11 -18.20
CA ASN A 455 19.35 -14.08 -19.11
C ASN A 455 19.90 -15.48 -19.45
N PHE A 456 19.74 -16.45 -18.56
CA PHE A 456 20.21 -17.81 -18.76
C PHE A 456 19.17 -18.73 -19.41
N MET A 457 17.93 -18.24 -19.58
CA MET A 457 16.80 -19.02 -20.07
C MET A 457 16.71 -19.01 -21.61
N PRO A 458 16.05 -20.02 -22.20
CA PRO A 458 15.91 -20.12 -23.65
C PRO A 458 15.14 -18.96 -24.31
N PRO A 459 15.40 -18.67 -25.60
CA PRO A 459 14.74 -17.60 -26.34
C PRO A 459 13.20 -17.67 -26.35
N GLU A 460 12.61 -18.86 -26.33
CA GLU A 460 11.16 -19.07 -26.29
C GLU A 460 10.51 -18.59 -25.00
N ILE A 461 11.24 -18.60 -23.88
CA ILE A 461 10.81 -17.99 -22.62
C ILE A 461 10.98 -16.48 -22.71
N ASN A 462 12.16 -16.02 -23.16
CA ASN A 462 12.47 -14.58 -23.26
C ASN A 462 11.49 -13.84 -24.17
N ALA A 463 11.00 -14.47 -25.25
CA ALA A 463 9.99 -13.94 -26.15
C ALA A 463 8.62 -13.64 -25.50
N LYS A 464 8.36 -14.13 -24.28
CA LYS A 464 7.07 -14.00 -23.58
C LYS A 464 7.17 -13.23 -22.26
N THR A 465 8.31 -12.62 -21.98
CA THR A 465 8.57 -11.92 -20.69
C THR A 465 7.80 -10.60 -20.52
N ASN A 466 7.10 -10.14 -21.55
CA ASN A 466 6.10 -9.07 -21.42
C ASN A 466 4.82 -9.51 -20.67
N GLY A 467 4.56 -10.82 -20.58
CA GLY A 467 3.46 -11.39 -19.80
C GLY A 467 3.89 -11.95 -18.43
N ILE A 468 3.00 -12.77 -17.83
CA ILE A 468 3.23 -13.43 -16.54
C ILE A 468 4.42 -14.39 -16.54
N THR A 469 4.86 -14.83 -17.72
CA THR A 469 6.01 -15.73 -17.92
C THR A 469 7.29 -15.19 -17.26
N ARG A 470 7.51 -13.87 -17.19
CA ARG A 470 8.68 -13.30 -16.49
C ARG A 470 8.75 -13.65 -15.00
N ILE A 471 7.63 -14.04 -14.39
CA ILE A 471 7.52 -14.46 -13.00
C ILE A 471 7.41 -15.99 -12.92
N THR A 472 6.54 -16.63 -13.71
CA THR A 472 6.35 -18.09 -13.62
C THR A 472 7.59 -18.86 -14.04
N ALA A 473 8.35 -18.38 -15.03
CA ALA A 473 9.60 -19.03 -15.44
C ALA A 473 10.65 -19.05 -14.32
N ILE A 474 10.65 -18.06 -13.41
CA ILE A 474 11.51 -18.10 -12.22
C ILE A 474 11.08 -19.23 -11.30
N ALA A 475 9.78 -19.36 -11.04
CA ALA A 475 9.23 -20.43 -10.22
C ALA A 475 9.56 -21.83 -10.81
N GLU A 476 9.46 -21.95 -12.13
CA GLU A 476 9.64 -23.20 -12.87
C GLU A 476 11.11 -23.60 -13.09
N HIS A 477 12.01 -22.64 -13.32
CA HIS A 477 13.35 -22.91 -13.84
C HIS A 477 14.51 -22.30 -13.06
N ALA A 478 14.30 -21.34 -12.14
CA ALA A 478 15.44 -20.70 -11.47
C ALA A 478 16.24 -21.68 -10.59
N TRP A 479 15.62 -22.76 -10.11
CA TRP A 479 16.31 -23.83 -9.36
C TRP A 479 17.37 -24.58 -10.19
N GLU A 480 17.30 -24.52 -11.53
CA GLU A 480 18.24 -25.15 -12.47
C GLU A 480 19.53 -24.33 -12.66
N LEU A 481 19.51 -23.04 -12.30
CA LEU A 481 20.68 -22.15 -12.37
C LEU A 481 21.73 -22.57 -11.34
N ASP A 482 23.01 -22.54 -11.70
CA ASP A 482 24.12 -22.61 -10.75
C ASP A 482 24.84 -21.26 -10.67
N PRO A 483 24.57 -20.42 -9.66
CA PRO A 483 25.27 -19.14 -9.46
C PRO A 483 26.78 -19.27 -9.27
N GLY A 484 27.28 -20.48 -9.02
CA GLY A 484 28.69 -20.81 -8.85
C GLY A 484 29.33 -21.41 -10.10
N ASP A 485 28.67 -21.48 -11.25
CA ASP A 485 29.30 -21.97 -12.48
C ASP A 485 30.11 -20.88 -13.22
N GLN A 486 30.90 -21.28 -14.21
CA GLN A 486 31.74 -20.33 -14.96
C GLN A 486 30.88 -19.35 -15.77
N ARG A 487 29.80 -19.84 -16.40
CA ARG A 487 28.92 -19.02 -17.24
C ARG A 487 28.29 -17.87 -16.44
N THR A 488 27.84 -18.15 -15.23
CA THR A 488 27.25 -17.14 -14.34
C THR A 488 28.30 -16.18 -13.82
N ARG A 489 29.48 -16.66 -13.41
CA ARG A 489 30.60 -15.80 -13.00
C ARG A 489 31.03 -14.84 -14.11
N ASP A 490 31.15 -15.32 -15.33
CA ASP A 490 31.54 -14.50 -16.49
C ASP A 490 30.48 -13.43 -16.80
N PHE A 491 29.20 -13.76 -16.65
CA PHE A 491 28.13 -12.78 -16.82
C PHE A 491 28.12 -11.74 -15.70
N ILE A 492 28.34 -12.13 -14.45
CA ILE A 492 28.45 -11.21 -13.31
C ILE A 492 29.66 -10.27 -13.49
N ALA A 493 30.80 -10.81 -13.91
CA ALA A 493 31.99 -10.01 -14.23
C ALA A 493 31.70 -9.01 -15.37
N TYR A 494 31.01 -9.46 -16.41
CA TYR A 494 30.57 -8.60 -17.51
C TYR A 494 29.66 -7.45 -17.02
N LEU A 495 28.69 -7.70 -16.13
CA LEU A 495 27.86 -6.64 -15.55
C LEU A 495 28.70 -5.64 -14.74
N ARG A 496 29.62 -6.13 -13.89
CA ARG A 496 30.54 -5.29 -13.12
C ARG A 496 31.40 -4.42 -14.03
N ASP A 497 32.04 -5.02 -15.03
CA ASP A 497 33.00 -4.33 -15.90
C ASP A 497 32.32 -3.28 -16.78
N ARG A 498 31.03 -3.45 -17.07
CA ARG A 498 30.18 -2.46 -17.75
C ARG A 498 29.56 -1.42 -16.79
N GLY A 499 29.75 -1.56 -15.47
CA GLY A 499 29.20 -0.65 -14.47
C GLY A 499 27.67 -0.73 -14.33
N VAL A 500 27.07 -1.87 -14.67
CA VAL A 500 25.62 -2.07 -14.59
C VAL A 500 25.21 -2.25 -13.14
N ALA A 501 24.27 -1.43 -12.68
CA ALA A 501 23.63 -1.63 -11.39
C ALA A 501 22.49 -2.64 -11.48
N VAL A 502 22.19 -3.33 -10.38
CA VAL A 502 21.03 -4.22 -10.26
C VAL A 502 20.18 -3.72 -9.11
N ASP A 503 18.89 -3.56 -9.37
CA ASP A 503 17.83 -3.31 -8.39
C ASP A 503 17.02 -4.61 -8.24
N PRO A 504 17.32 -5.46 -7.24
CA PRO A 504 16.78 -6.82 -7.15
C PRO A 504 15.28 -6.95 -6.91
N THR A 505 14.67 -6.02 -6.17
CA THR A 505 13.29 -6.12 -5.64
C THR A 505 12.98 -7.52 -5.09
N PHE A 506 13.87 -8.06 -4.26
CA PHE A 506 13.89 -9.48 -3.94
C PHE A 506 12.69 -9.93 -3.08
N SER A 507 12.15 -9.05 -2.24
CA SER A 507 10.94 -9.30 -1.44
C SER A 507 9.72 -9.67 -2.29
N LEU A 508 9.66 -9.21 -3.54
CA LEU A 508 8.60 -9.57 -4.49
C LEU A 508 8.57 -11.07 -4.79
N TYR A 509 9.74 -11.69 -4.90
CA TYR A 509 9.87 -13.12 -5.17
C TYR A 509 9.63 -13.97 -3.93
N GLU A 510 9.89 -13.45 -2.73
CA GLU A 510 9.57 -14.16 -1.49
C GLU A 510 8.07 -14.47 -1.41
N ASN A 511 7.22 -13.46 -1.63
CA ASN A 511 5.78 -13.65 -1.65
C ASN A 511 5.31 -14.57 -2.78
N SER A 512 5.82 -14.35 -3.99
CA SER A 512 5.39 -15.08 -5.18
C SER A 512 5.75 -16.57 -5.12
N LEU A 513 6.94 -16.90 -4.58
CA LEU A 513 7.47 -18.25 -4.57
C LEU A 513 7.15 -19.02 -3.28
N LEU A 514 7.13 -18.36 -2.12
CA LEU A 514 6.98 -19.02 -0.82
C LEU A 514 5.59 -18.83 -0.18
N GLY A 515 4.78 -17.90 -0.67
CA GLY A 515 3.46 -17.61 -0.10
C GLY A 515 2.51 -18.81 -0.11
N ARG A 516 1.72 -18.96 0.96
CA ARG A 516 0.74 -20.05 1.13
C ARG A 516 -0.64 -19.50 1.47
N VAL A 517 -1.68 -20.10 0.92
CA VAL A 517 -3.06 -19.72 1.23
C VAL A 517 -3.32 -20.01 2.71
N GLY A 518 -3.90 -19.04 3.43
CA GLY A 518 -4.20 -19.18 4.86
C GLY A 518 -3.02 -18.89 5.79
N GLU A 519 -1.85 -18.55 5.24
CA GLU A 519 -0.70 -18.01 5.99
C GLU A 519 -0.43 -16.57 5.53
N PRO A 520 0.03 -15.65 6.41
CA PRO A 520 0.40 -14.31 5.97
C PRO A 520 1.59 -14.38 5.01
N ALA A 521 1.54 -13.55 3.96
CA ALA A 521 2.59 -13.42 2.97
C ALA A 521 3.95 -13.18 3.66
N PRO A 522 5.00 -13.96 3.35
CA PRO A 522 6.26 -13.92 4.08
C PRO A 522 6.85 -12.52 4.24
N ALA A 523 6.82 -11.69 3.18
CA ALA A 523 7.41 -10.36 3.22
C ALA A 523 6.66 -9.38 4.15
N GLN A 524 5.39 -9.67 4.47
CA GLN A 524 4.55 -8.89 5.37
C GLN A 524 4.28 -9.59 6.71
N ALA A 525 4.78 -10.81 6.92
CA ALA A 525 4.46 -11.62 8.09
C ALA A 525 4.76 -10.90 9.42
N ALA A 526 5.89 -10.16 9.48
CA ALA A 526 6.30 -9.39 10.66
C ALA A 526 5.36 -8.23 11.02
N VAL A 527 4.46 -7.83 10.11
CA VAL A 527 3.56 -6.68 10.30
C VAL A 527 2.09 -7.02 10.13
N SER A 528 1.75 -8.20 9.57
CA SER A 528 0.39 -8.58 9.18
C SER A 528 -0.64 -8.41 10.30
N ASP A 529 -0.31 -8.81 11.53
CA ASP A 529 -1.21 -8.69 12.69
C ASP A 529 -1.52 -7.23 13.09
N ARG A 530 -0.70 -6.28 12.65
CA ARG A 530 -0.82 -4.84 12.94
C ARG A 530 -1.46 -4.05 11.79
N LEU A 531 -1.66 -4.68 10.63
CA LEU A 531 -2.23 -4.01 9.47
C LEU A 531 -3.73 -3.74 9.66
N PRO A 532 -4.29 -2.72 8.97
CA PRO A 532 -5.73 -2.53 8.82
C PRO A 532 -6.46 -3.82 8.43
N ALA A 533 -7.71 -3.98 8.89
CA ALA A 533 -8.40 -5.29 8.89
C ALA A 533 -8.54 -5.91 7.49
N VAL A 534 -8.88 -5.09 6.48
CA VAL A 534 -9.07 -5.57 5.10
C VAL A 534 -7.71 -5.86 4.47
N LEU A 535 -6.73 -4.97 4.66
CA LEU A 535 -5.38 -5.18 4.16
C LEU A 535 -4.72 -6.43 4.76
N ARG A 536 -4.91 -6.67 6.07
CA ARG A 536 -4.41 -7.87 6.75
C ARG A 536 -4.85 -9.14 6.02
N ARG A 537 -6.14 -9.25 5.67
CA ARG A 537 -6.68 -10.41 4.95
C ARG A 537 -6.04 -10.61 3.58
N MET A 538 -5.75 -9.52 2.86
CA MET A 538 -5.07 -9.60 1.56
C MET A 538 -3.70 -10.26 1.65
N THR A 539 -3.04 -10.23 2.82
CA THR A 539 -1.76 -10.92 3.00
C THR A 539 -1.89 -12.46 3.00
N TYR A 540 -3.09 -13.03 3.12
CA TYR A 540 -3.30 -14.49 3.23
C TYR A 540 -3.60 -15.18 1.89
N GLY A 541 -3.50 -14.45 0.77
CA GLY A 541 -3.86 -14.94 -0.58
C GLY A 541 -2.93 -15.99 -1.21
N GLY A 542 -1.77 -16.26 -0.60
CA GLY A 542 -0.79 -17.24 -1.06
C GLY A 542 0.06 -16.81 -2.27
N GLY A 543 0.92 -17.74 -2.73
CA GLY A 543 1.84 -17.56 -3.86
C GLY A 543 1.39 -18.27 -5.14
N LEU A 544 2.36 -18.49 -6.04
CA LEU A 544 2.12 -19.12 -7.35
C LEU A 544 1.81 -20.60 -7.27
N ALA A 545 2.41 -21.32 -6.32
CA ALA A 545 2.28 -22.76 -6.22
C ALA A 545 0.84 -23.20 -5.87
N ARG A 546 0.35 -24.22 -6.58
CA ARG A 546 -0.96 -24.84 -6.40
C ARG A 546 -0.87 -26.26 -5.88
N THR A 547 0.27 -26.93 -6.05
CA THR A 547 0.52 -28.27 -5.48
C THR A 547 1.73 -28.30 -4.52
N PRO A 548 1.85 -29.31 -3.63
CA PRO A 548 3.03 -29.47 -2.78
C PRO A 548 4.35 -29.63 -3.55
N GLU A 549 4.33 -30.24 -4.74
CA GLU A 549 5.50 -30.39 -5.61
C GLU A 549 5.96 -29.04 -6.16
N GLU A 550 5.01 -28.21 -6.60
CA GLU A 550 5.30 -26.84 -7.03
C GLU A 550 5.83 -26.00 -5.86
N GLN A 551 5.29 -26.16 -4.65
CA GLN A 551 5.80 -25.47 -3.47
C GLN A 551 7.27 -25.83 -3.20
N LYS A 552 7.63 -27.11 -3.29
CA LYS A 552 9.03 -27.56 -3.12
C LYS A 552 9.94 -26.97 -4.20
N ARG A 553 9.53 -27.02 -5.46
CA ARG A 553 10.29 -26.45 -6.58
C ARG A 553 10.46 -24.95 -6.44
N ASN A 554 9.40 -24.22 -6.11
CA ASN A 554 9.45 -22.77 -5.92
C ASN A 554 10.38 -22.38 -4.77
N ALA A 555 10.41 -23.16 -3.68
CA ALA A 555 11.35 -22.95 -2.58
C ALA A 555 12.81 -23.13 -3.02
N LEU A 556 13.10 -24.13 -3.87
CA LEU A 556 14.43 -24.31 -4.47
C LEU A 556 14.78 -23.14 -5.40
N SER A 557 13.83 -22.69 -6.22
CA SER A 557 14.00 -21.53 -7.11
C SER A 557 14.29 -20.26 -6.30
N PHE A 558 13.58 -20.03 -5.20
CA PHE A 558 13.83 -18.91 -4.30
C PHE A 558 15.24 -18.97 -3.69
N GLN A 559 15.64 -20.14 -3.18
CA GLN A 559 16.99 -20.34 -2.66
C GLN A 559 18.06 -20.05 -3.72
N ARG A 560 17.81 -20.41 -4.98
CA ARG A 560 18.75 -20.18 -6.07
C ARG A 560 18.85 -18.70 -6.45
N MET A 561 17.72 -17.99 -6.46
CA MET A 561 17.70 -16.53 -6.60
C MET A 561 18.44 -15.83 -5.46
N GLN A 562 18.29 -16.29 -4.21
CA GLN A 562 19.04 -15.78 -3.07
C GLN A 562 20.56 -15.97 -3.23
N GLN A 563 20.99 -17.13 -3.75
CA GLN A 563 22.40 -17.38 -4.06
C GLN A 563 22.92 -16.52 -5.21
N LEU A 564 22.09 -16.25 -6.22
CA LEU A 564 22.41 -15.33 -7.32
C LEU A 564 22.61 -13.90 -6.81
N LEU A 565 21.73 -13.42 -5.93
CA LEU A 565 21.88 -12.12 -5.26
C LEU A 565 23.23 -12.02 -4.52
N ALA A 566 23.57 -13.05 -3.75
CA ALA A 566 24.85 -13.11 -3.04
C ALA A 566 26.06 -13.18 -4.00
N ALA A 567 25.91 -13.88 -5.13
CA ALA A 567 26.95 -13.98 -6.16
C ALA A 567 27.19 -12.65 -6.86
N LEU A 568 26.14 -11.88 -7.16
CA LEU A 568 26.24 -10.52 -7.70
C LEU A 568 27.03 -9.61 -6.77
N HIS A 569 26.70 -9.62 -5.47
CA HIS A 569 27.42 -8.86 -4.46
C HIS A 569 28.91 -9.24 -4.40
N ARG A 570 29.22 -10.54 -4.26
CA ARG A 570 30.61 -11.04 -4.22
C ARG A 570 31.37 -10.72 -5.51
N GLY A 571 30.67 -10.71 -6.64
CA GLY A 571 31.23 -10.35 -7.95
C GLY A 571 31.52 -8.87 -8.13
N GLY A 572 31.10 -8.00 -7.19
CA GLY A 572 31.33 -6.56 -7.22
C GLY A 572 30.31 -5.78 -8.06
N VAL A 573 29.17 -6.38 -8.40
CA VAL A 573 28.08 -5.66 -9.08
C VAL A 573 27.42 -4.69 -8.10
N ALA A 574 27.16 -3.46 -8.56
CA ALA A 574 26.47 -2.47 -7.74
C ALA A 574 25.02 -2.91 -7.51
N LEU A 575 24.63 -3.08 -6.26
CA LEU A 575 23.28 -3.44 -5.85
C LEU A 575 22.62 -2.27 -5.14
N VAL A 576 21.33 -2.07 -5.38
CA VAL A 576 20.50 -1.08 -4.67
C VAL A 576 19.21 -1.74 -4.16
N PRO A 577 18.82 -1.54 -2.89
CA PRO A 577 17.57 -2.06 -2.39
C PRO A 577 16.38 -1.23 -2.90
N GLY A 578 15.45 -1.91 -3.56
CA GLY A 578 14.16 -1.41 -3.99
C GLY A 578 13.08 -2.44 -3.70
N THR A 579 11.80 -2.06 -3.68
CA THR A 579 10.74 -3.00 -3.26
C THR A 579 9.75 -3.38 -4.35
N ASP A 580 9.25 -2.41 -5.14
CA ASP A 580 8.09 -2.59 -6.02
C ASP A 580 6.86 -3.20 -5.28
N GLN A 581 6.73 -2.88 -3.99
CA GLN A 581 5.73 -3.46 -3.08
C GLN A 581 5.27 -2.43 -2.02
N MET A 582 4.63 -2.92 -0.96
CA MET A 582 4.12 -2.13 0.16
C MET A 582 5.21 -1.24 0.78
N ALA A 583 5.03 0.08 0.67
CA ALA A 583 5.96 1.09 1.17
C ALA A 583 6.41 0.83 2.63
N GLY A 584 7.68 1.10 2.90
CA GLY A 584 8.31 0.99 4.22
C GLY A 584 8.56 -0.45 4.69
N PHE A 585 7.51 -1.25 4.93
CA PHE A 585 7.67 -2.54 5.62
C PHE A 585 8.35 -3.61 4.76
N THR A 586 8.06 -3.67 3.46
CA THR A 586 8.78 -4.60 2.56
C THR A 586 10.19 -4.11 2.28
N TYR A 587 10.47 -2.81 2.42
CA TYR A 587 11.84 -2.29 2.33
C TYR A 587 12.70 -2.81 3.48
N GLN A 588 12.19 -2.80 4.71
CA GLN A 588 12.89 -3.43 5.83
C GLN A 588 13.11 -4.93 5.60
N ARG A 589 12.14 -5.62 4.98
CA ARG A 589 12.31 -7.03 4.60
C ARG A 589 13.35 -7.22 3.49
N GLU A 590 13.41 -6.34 2.49
CA GLU A 590 14.41 -6.36 1.43
C GLU A 590 15.83 -6.36 2.01
N LEU A 591 16.10 -5.50 3.01
CA LEU A 591 17.39 -5.47 3.68
C LEU A 591 17.68 -6.76 4.47
N GLU A 592 16.68 -7.30 5.17
CA GLU A 592 16.79 -8.60 5.85
C GLU A 592 17.13 -9.72 4.87
N LEU A 593 16.47 -9.77 3.72
CA LEU A 593 16.70 -10.78 2.69
C LEU A 593 18.11 -10.71 2.10
N TYR A 594 18.71 -9.52 2.01
CA TYR A 594 20.10 -9.38 1.54
C TYR A 594 21.07 -9.95 2.57
N ALA A 595 20.83 -9.67 3.86
CA ALA A 595 21.61 -10.26 4.94
C ALA A 595 21.43 -11.78 5.02
N GLU A 596 20.19 -12.29 4.84
CA GLU A 596 19.87 -13.73 4.77
C GLU A 596 20.53 -14.41 3.55
N ALA A 597 20.75 -13.67 2.46
CA ALA A 597 21.55 -14.13 1.33
C ALA A 597 23.04 -14.30 1.64
N GLY A 598 23.50 -13.81 2.80
CA GLY A 598 24.90 -13.84 3.23
C GLY A 598 25.70 -12.61 2.83
N ILE A 599 25.02 -11.51 2.44
CA ILE A 599 25.67 -10.21 2.25
C ILE A 599 25.97 -9.62 3.63
N PRO A 600 27.20 -9.14 3.90
CA PRO A 600 27.51 -8.48 5.16
C PRO A 600 26.55 -7.32 5.43
N THR A 601 26.01 -7.25 6.65
CA THR A 601 25.05 -6.21 7.08
C THR A 601 25.56 -4.79 6.84
N VAL A 602 26.86 -4.52 7.03
CA VAL A 602 27.49 -3.23 6.74
C VAL A 602 27.45 -2.89 5.24
N ASP A 603 27.54 -3.88 4.36
CA ASP A 603 27.37 -3.68 2.92
C ASP A 603 25.90 -3.40 2.58
N VAL A 604 24.97 -4.13 3.20
CA VAL A 604 23.52 -3.88 3.04
C VAL A 604 23.15 -2.46 3.46
N LEU A 605 23.63 -2.00 4.63
CA LEU A 605 23.38 -0.64 5.11
C LEU A 605 24.04 0.42 4.22
N HIS A 606 25.22 0.13 3.67
CA HIS A 606 25.85 0.99 2.68
C HIS A 606 24.98 1.12 1.42
N MET A 607 24.49 0.01 0.88
CA MET A 607 23.59 0.01 -0.27
C MET A 607 22.30 0.77 0.03
N ALA A 608 21.72 0.58 1.21
CA ALA A 608 20.49 1.25 1.68
C ALA A 608 20.65 2.78 1.88
N THR A 609 21.87 3.30 1.90
CA THR A 609 22.16 4.71 2.20
C THR A 609 23.09 5.33 1.16
N PHE A 610 24.40 5.38 1.42
CA PHE A 610 25.36 6.07 0.54
C PHE A 610 25.41 5.49 -0.87
N GLY A 611 25.37 4.16 -1.00
CA GLY A 611 25.38 3.46 -2.29
C GLY A 611 24.21 3.87 -3.19
N SER A 612 23.00 3.88 -2.63
CA SER A 612 21.81 4.35 -3.34
C SER A 612 21.87 5.83 -3.68
N ALA A 613 22.32 6.68 -2.74
CA ALA A 613 22.51 8.11 -3.01
C ALA A 613 23.50 8.35 -4.15
N LYS A 614 24.56 7.54 -4.26
CA LYS A 614 25.54 7.60 -5.36
C LYS A 614 24.93 7.18 -6.70
N VAL A 615 24.16 6.09 -6.74
CA VAL A 615 23.45 5.68 -7.96
C VAL A 615 22.45 6.75 -8.41
N ALA A 616 21.81 7.43 -7.46
CA ALA A 616 20.89 8.54 -7.72
C ALA A 616 21.60 9.88 -8.05
N GLY A 617 22.93 9.97 -7.94
CA GLY A 617 23.70 11.20 -8.18
C GLY A 617 23.53 12.29 -7.10
N LEU A 618 23.19 11.90 -5.87
CA LEU A 618 22.86 12.78 -4.75
C LEU A 618 23.77 12.62 -3.54
N ASP A 619 24.82 11.80 -3.64
CA ASP A 619 25.79 11.50 -2.58
C ASP A 619 26.57 12.73 -2.07
N ALA A 620 26.72 13.77 -2.90
CA ALA A 620 27.30 15.04 -2.45
C ALA A 620 26.49 15.72 -1.33
N THR A 621 25.18 15.43 -1.24
CA THR A 621 24.25 16.11 -0.31
C THR A 621 23.57 15.17 0.68
N LEU A 622 23.47 13.88 0.36
CA LEU A 622 22.70 12.86 1.09
C LEU A 622 23.50 11.57 1.29
N GLY A 623 22.89 10.58 1.95
CA GLY A 623 23.41 9.21 2.07
C GLY A 623 24.57 9.03 3.06
N SER A 624 25.01 10.08 3.74
CA SER A 624 26.09 10.01 4.75
C SER A 624 25.93 11.12 5.78
N ILE A 625 26.39 10.87 7.01
CA ILE A 625 26.32 11.84 8.11
C ILE A 625 27.65 12.60 8.18
N ARG A 626 27.71 13.75 7.48
CA ARG A 626 28.88 14.62 7.44
C ARG A 626 28.49 16.10 7.53
N PRO A 627 29.36 16.95 8.12
CA PRO A 627 29.14 18.38 8.13
C PRO A 627 28.82 18.93 6.73
N GLY A 628 27.83 19.81 6.65
CA GLY A 628 27.37 20.45 5.42
C GLY A 628 26.28 19.65 4.66
N LYS A 629 26.18 18.34 4.84
CA LYS A 629 25.12 17.51 4.20
C LYS A 629 23.76 17.73 4.87
N LEU A 630 22.70 17.33 4.16
CA LEU A 630 21.34 17.37 4.69
C LEU A 630 21.20 16.36 5.85
N ALA A 631 20.44 16.74 6.87
CA ALA A 631 20.20 15.94 8.06
C ALA A 631 19.11 14.88 7.86
N ASP A 632 19.19 14.13 6.75
CA ASP A 632 18.33 12.97 6.53
C ASP A 632 18.93 11.76 7.25
N MET A 633 18.38 11.40 8.40
CA MET A 633 18.95 10.41 9.31
C MET A 633 17.88 9.54 9.96
N VAL A 634 18.26 8.34 10.37
CA VAL A 634 17.42 7.41 11.13
C VAL A 634 18.16 6.94 12.38
N LEU A 635 17.49 7.03 13.53
CA LEU A 635 17.95 6.47 14.80
C LEU A 635 17.22 5.15 15.03
N VAL A 636 17.97 4.07 15.15
CA VAL A 636 17.47 2.72 15.38
C VAL A 636 17.82 2.27 16.80
N ASP A 637 16.85 1.72 17.51
CA ASP A 637 17.08 1.08 18.81
C ASP A 637 17.70 -0.31 18.63
N GLY A 638 19.01 -0.44 18.87
CA GLY A 638 19.80 -1.63 18.56
C GLY A 638 20.93 -1.39 17.56
N ASP A 639 21.48 -2.47 17.00
CA ASP A 639 22.66 -2.45 16.14
C ASP A 639 22.41 -3.27 14.86
N PRO A 640 21.95 -2.62 13.77
CA PRO A 640 21.68 -3.29 12.50
C PRO A 640 22.96 -3.79 11.80
N THR A 641 24.15 -3.37 12.23
CA THR A 641 25.42 -3.93 11.74
C THR A 641 25.69 -5.32 12.32
N VAL A 642 25.05 -5.68 13.44
CA VAL A 642 25.13 -7.02 14.04
C VAL A 642 23.88 -7.83 13.70
N ARG A 643 22.70 -7.20 13.74
CA ARG A 643 21.41 -7.87 13.54
C ARG A 643 20.54 -7.06 12.60
N MET A 644 20.49 -7.47 11.33
CA MET A 644 19.76 -6.70 10.30
C MET A 644 18.31 -6.39 10.67
N SER A 645 17.59 -7.28 11.36
CA SER A 645 16.20 -7.03 11.77
C SER A 645 16.01 -5.88 12.77
N ASP A 646 17.09 -5.35 13.36
CA ASP A 646 17.03 -4.12 14.16
C ASP A 646 16.62 -2.92 13.30
N VAL A 647 16.76 -2.92 11.97
CA VAL A 647 16.23 -1.84 11.09
C VAL A 647 14.72 -1.59 11.25
N ARG A 648 13.98 -2.55 11.83
CA ARG A 648 12.55 -2.42 12.16
C ARG A 648 12.28 -1.59 13.42
N LYS A 649 13.30 -1.38 14.26
CA LYS A 649 13.19 -0.68 15.55
C LYS A 649 13.54 0.80 15.40
N VAL A 650 12.92 1.45 14.41
CA VAL A 650 13.07 2.89 14.19
C VAL A 650 12.57 3.63 15.43
N ALA A 651 13.42 4.45 16.04
CA ALA A 651 13.08 5.27 17.19
C ALA A 651 12.73 6.71 16.76
N LEU A 652 13.47 7.23 15.78
CA LEU A 652 13.33 8.60 15.29
C LEU A 652 13.85 8.69 13.85
N VAL A 653 13.16 9.47 13.03
CA VAL A 653 13.58 9.82 11.66
C VAL A 653 13.68 11.33 11.54
N ILE A 654 14.68 11.80 10.82
CA ILE A 654 14.87 13.21 10.51
C ILE A 654 14.88 13.34 9.00
N LYS A 655 14.05 14.24 8.47
CA LYS A 655 13.99 14.58 7.05
C LYS A 655 13.73 16.07 6.93
N ASP A 656 14.56 16.79 6.19
CA ASP A 656 14.46 18.25 6.01
C ASP A 656 14.34 19.05 7.32
N GLY A 657 15.06 18.61 8.36
CA GLY A 657 15.06 19.24 9.67
C GLY A 657 13.78 19.03 10.50
N VAL A 658 12.91 18.12 10.07
CA VAL A 658 11.70 17.71 10.82
C VAL A 658 11.96 16.36 11.47
N LEU A 659 11.64 16.25 12.76
CA LEU A 659 11.75 15.03 13.55
C LEU A 659 10.42 14.28 13.53
N PHE A 660 10.46 13.00 13.18
CA PHE A 660 9.32 12.10 13.09
C PHE A 660 9.54 10.87 13.98
N THR A 661 8.64 10.64 14.92
CA THR A 661 8.54 9.36 15.63
C THR A 661 7.60 8.42 14.86
N PRO A 662 7.85 7.10 14.78
CA PRO A 662 6.99 6.22 13.98
C PRO A 662 5.53 6.12 14.44
N ALA A 663 5.23 6.24 15.74
CA ALA A 663 3.89 5.96 16.25
C ALA A 663 2.77 6.84 15.63
N PRO A 664 2.89 8.19 15.57
CA PRO A 664 1.94 9.03 14.84
C PRO A 664 1.80 8.69 13.35
N LEU A 665 2.92 8.38 12.68
CA LEU A 665 2.93 8.02 11.26
C LEU A 665 2.16 6.72 10.99
N LEU A 666 2.40 5.69 11.81
CA LEU A 666 1.72 4.41 11.73
C LEU A 666 0.23 4.53 12.05
N ALA A 667 -0.12 5.31 13.07
CA ALA A 667 -1.51 5.55 13.45
C ALA A 667 -2.30 6.26 12.34
N GLU A 668 -1.68 7.20 11.63
CA GLU A 668 -2.32 7.91 10.52
C GLU A 668 -2.78 6.97 9.40
N VAL A 669 -1.99 5.94 9.12
CA VAL A 669 -2.27 4.93 8.08
C VAL A 669 -2.94 3.67 8.64
N GLY A 670 -3.47 3.73 9.86
CA GLY A 670 -4.23 2.63 10.48
C GLY A 670 -3.40 1.41 10.89
N VAL A 671 -2.08 1.54 10.97
CA VAL A 671 -1.18 0.48 11.43
C VAL A 671 -1.01 0.57 12.94
N GLN A 672 -1.24 -0.54 13.64
CA GLN A 672 -1.06 -0.61 15.08
C GLN A 672 0.43 -0.51 15.45
N ALA A 673 0.71 0.20 16.54
CA ALA A 673 2.05 0.22 17.12
C ALA A 673 2.49 -1.20 17.52
N PRO A 674 3.79 -1.50 17.49
CA PRO A 674 4.30 -2.74 18.07
C PRO A 674 3.85 -2.85 19.54
N ALA A 675 3.54 -4.06 20.00
CA ALA A 675 3.34 -4.29 21.43
C ALA A 675 4.60 -3.84 22.20
N ALA A 676 4.40 -3.13 23.31
CA ALA A 676 5.50 -2.78 24.20
C ALA A 676 6.21 -4.08 24.62
N ARG A 677 7.52 -4.16 24.37
CA ARG A 677 8.34 -5.32 24.70
C ARG A 677 8.73 -5.34 26.15
#